data_AF-A0AAD6S9M8-F1
#
_entry.id   AF-A0AAD6S9M8-F1
#
_cell.length_a   1.000
_cell.length_b   1.000
_cell.length_c   1.000
_cell.angle_alpha   90.00
_cell.angle_beta   90.00
_cell.angle_gamma   90.00
#
_symmetry.space_group_name_H-M   'P 1'
#
loop_
_entity.id
_entity.type
_entity.pdbx_description
1 polymer ?
#
loop_
_entity_poly.entity_id
_entity_poly.type
_entity_poly.pdbx_seq_one_letter_code
_entity_poly.pdbx_strand_id
1 'polypeptide(L)'
;MASSSRLGPVCGRSYPHAPNLLRNRNPDLPLTSFDGRVGALAQIGAEHYFITTNVNYIPALPSIEKPHKLYLRSDMRYGTDDPMLWPQQYTPKYCHMAVIPSKGARPDLDVMWWNPSVQEDFIVGSAVTRGLGRLPRPRFSAFLPAVNDLVRRCTELKCTSPQLVIPLFGHLIQYILMWVEQLETLPTTFPKMVFAVTSLQRAVLELEALYRYMTVCKPRMDNYLAFSGGAEIAQCVGAFTSSVMHAQQLSAAGIPFWLIRPLDVFDRENILEIVPLLEPHFGLPDDNAHAAGAPPTLYTGNSTEEKIGAIQKAAIQTPWYHDPFETNFGRDRSPSPSPNPVASSSSLVPRANSSFTKSVTPSRSAAVRQPPPRHNPYSTAGRTKALPSNKGPAKTPRNKFSALMVPEMPPSIASMADALAQVDQGVVPYSTDSSDRRYIFPEPALLVNTPYADRRNKLLHHWMLLADGFIYMLTQHPDPPLLSGQQWRDILEGLITKRGAVDSRVYRRSDSLEDRIRPALEACNLPNLTNFPAPAHEIREFTLAETQEIVWQVAETNFRFEFVSLDKRASRRMRLAEVKECFAGHMLVGMPLEMSKLGWASTSLKERHVYVMRTATLMLDWTTKSACPSIIRRVADRRPWSQGEMEALEIAVCQYYTQALSNMSISAWY
;
A
#
# COMPACT_ATOMS: atom_id res chain seq x y z
N MET A 1 -44.76 4.15 26.60
CA MET A 1 -46.13 4.04 26.04
C MET A 1 -46.01 3.50 24.64
N ALA A 2 -46.81 2.50 24.26
CA ALA A 2 -46.65 1.79 22.99
C ALA A 2 -47.52 2.39 21.88
N SER A 3 -46.91 2.83 20.78
CA SER A 3 -47.60 3.11 19.52
C SER A 3 -47.60 1.86 18.64
N SER A 4 -48.68 1.09 18.68
CA SER A 4 -48.86 -0.09 17.83
C SER A 4 -49.14 0.32 16.38
N SER A 5 -48.10 0.41 15.56
CA SER A 5 -48.24 0.42 14.10
C SER A 5 -48.35 -1.03 13.61
N ARG A 6 -49.59 -1.54 13.50
CA ARG A 6 -49.85 -2.83 12.85
C ARG A 6 -49.48 -2.72 11.36
N LEU A 7 -48.34 -3.26 10.98
CA LEU A 7 -48.08 -3.59 9.58
C LEU A 7 -49.03 -4.74 9.20
N GLY A 8 -50.03 -4.42 8.37
CA GLY A 8 -50.90 -5.44 7.77
C GLY A 8 -50.13 -6.32 6.79
N PRO A 9 -50.64 -7.51 6.45
CA PRO A 9 -49.99 -8.38 5.47
C PRO A 9 -50.01 -7.71 4.09
N VAL A 10 -48.82 -7.33 3.59
CA VAL A 10 -48.66 -6.89 2.20
C VAL A 10 -48.66 -8.14 1.31
N CYS A 11 -49.86 -8.70 1.13
CA CYS A 11 -50.08 -9.86 0.29
C CYS A 11 -50.41 -9.41 -1.13
N GLY A 12 -49.56 -9.77 -2.08
CA GLY A 12 -49.92 -9.88 -3.48
C GLY A 12 -49.91 -8.59 -4.33
N ARG A 13 -48.88 -8.46 -5.16
CA ARG A 13 -49.18 -8.29 -6.59
C ARG A 13 -49.81 -9.60 -7.04
N SER A 14 -51.10 -9.56 -7.40
CA SER A 14 -51.82 -10.76 -7.85
C SER A 14 -51.33 -11.17 -9.25
N TYR A 15 -50.42 -12.14 -9.30
CA TYR A 15 -50.02 -12.78 -10.56
C TYR A 15 -51.17 -13.69 -11.05
N PRO A 16 -51.84 -13.40 -12.18
CA PRO A 16 -53.09 -14.11 -12.55
C PRO A 16 -52.93 -15.60 -12.85
N HIS A 17 -51.69 -16.08 -13.01
CA HIS A 17 -51.35 -17.45 -13.40
C HIS A 17 -50.21 -18.08 -12.59
N ALA A 18 -49.81 -17.52 -11.44
CA ALA A 18 -48.77 -18.15 -10.62
C ALA A 18 -49.30 -19.45 -9.99
N PRO A 19 -48.64 -20.61 -10.17
CA PRO A 19 -49.05 -21.85 -9.53
C PRO A 19 -48.94 -21.73 -8.01
N ASN A 20 -49.90 -22.34 -7.31
CA ASN A 20 -49.88 -22.41 -5.86
C ASN A 20 -48.68 -23.26 -5.39
N LEU A 21 -47.63 -22.60 -4.88
CA LEU A 21 -46.42 -23.27 -4.38
C LEU A 21 -46.69 -24.22 -3.19
N LEU A 22 -47.82 -24.07 -2.50
CA LEU A 22 -48.21 -24.95 -1.39
C LEU A 22 -49.02 -26.18 -1.84
N ARG A 23 -49.23 -26.42 -3.14
CA ARG A 23 -50.10 -27.52 -3.63
C ARG A 23 -49.66 -28.93 -3.20
N ASN A 24 -48.36 -29.11 -2.94
CA ASN A 24 -47.75 -30.38 -2.52
C ASN A 24 -47.38 -30.39 -1.03
N ARG A 25 -47.79 -29.38 -0.25
CA ARG A 25 -47.37 -29.16 1.15
C ARG A 25 -47.70 -30.38 2.02
N ASN A 26 -46.68 -31.02 2.56
CA ASN A 26 -46.81 -32.12 3.51
C ASN A 26 -45.77 -31.97 4.66
N PRO A 27 -46.19 -31.48 5.84
CA PRO A 27 -45.29 -31.33 7.00
C PRO A 27 -44.73 -32.62 7.57
N ASP A 28 -45.35 -33.78 7.28
CA ASP A 28 -44.99 -35.07 7.85
C ASP A 28 -43.90 -35.80 7.05
N LEU A 29 -43.55 -35.30 5.87
CA LEU A 29 -42.48 -35.85 5.02
C LEU A 29 -41.12 -35.17 5.29
N PRO A 30 -40.02 -35.92 5.32
CA PRO A 30 -38.68 -35.33 5.38
C PRO A 30 -38.40 -34.53 4.09
N LEU A 31 -37.91 -33.30 4.26
CA LEU A 31 -37.55 -32.44 3.14
C LEU A 31 -36.24 -32.91 2.49
N THR A 32 -36.23 -33.06 1.17
CA THR A 32 -35.03 -33.29 0.37
C THR A 32 -34.32 -31.96 0.05
N SER A 33 -33.17 -32.02 -0.60
CA SER A 33 -32.44 -30.84 -1.10
C SER A 33 -33.17 -30.04 -2.20
N PHE A 34 -34.33 -30.51 -2.68
CA PHE A 34 -35.14 -29.83 -3.70
C PHE A 34 -36.41 -29.20 -3.11
N ASP A 35 -36.79 -29.62 -1.92
CA ASP A 35 -37.93 -29.14 -1.16
C ASP A 35 -37.59 -27.85 -0.40
N GLY A 36 -38.60 -27.22 0.22
CA GLY A 36 -38.44 -25.95 0.92
C GLY A 36 -39.04 -25.97 2.31
N ARG A 37 -38.24 -25.61 3.33
CA ARG A 37 -38.80 -25.16 4.62
C ARG A 37 -39.68 -23.94 4.40
N VAL A 38 -39.21 -23.03 3.56
CA VAL A 38 -39.97 -21.93 2.99
C VAL A 38 -39.75 -21.88 1.47
N GLY A 39 -40.66 -21.22 0.77
CA GLY A 39 -40.53 -20.91 -0.65
C GLY A 39 -40.93 -19.46 -0.95
N ALA A 40 -40.48 -18.94 -2.09
CA ALA A 40 -40.86 -17.62 -2.59
C ALA A 40 -41.00 -17.64 -4.11
N LEU A 41 -41.83 -16.73 -4.63
CA LEU A 41 -41.84 -16.35 -6.04
C LEU A 41 -40.87 -15.19 -6.24
N ALA A 42 -40.07 -15.26 -7.31
CA ALA A 42 -39.17 -14.20 -7.74
C ALA A 42 -39.41 -13.89 -9.23
N GLN A 43 -39.22 -12.63 -9.61
CA GLN A 43 -39.29 -12.19 -10.99
C GLN A 43 -37.91 -11.67 -11.41
N ILE A 44 -37.36 -12.22 -12.49
CA ILE A 44 -36.05 -11.86 -13.04
C ILE A 44 -36.28 -11.38 -14.47
N GLY A 45 -36.36 -10.06 -14.65
CA GLY A 45 -36.78 -9.46 -15.92
C GLY A 45 -38.24 -9.81 -16.24
N ALA A 46 -38.49 -10.46 -17.38
CA ALA A 46 -39.82 -10.90 -17.80
C ALA A 46 -40.18 -12.32 -17.30
N GLU A 47 -39.21 -13.07 -16.77
CA GLU A 47 -39.37 -14.47 -16.39
C GLU A 47 -39.71 -14.62 -14.91
N HIS A 48 -40.47 -15.68 -14.60
CA HIS A 48 -40.91 -15.99 -13.24
C HIS A 48 -40.22 -17.25 -12.74
N TYR A 49 -39.79 -17.21 -11.48
CA TYR A 49 -39.02 -18.23 -10.82
C TYR A 49 -39.66 -18.58 -9.47
N PHE A 50 -39.44 -19.80 -9.01
CA PHE A 50 -39.65 -20.17 -7.61
C PHE A 50 -38.31 -20.49 -6.95
N ILE A 51 -38.23 -20.25 -5.65
CA ILE A 51 -37.04 -20.50 -4.83
C ILE A 51 -37.42 -21.49 -3.73
N THR A 52 -36.64 -22.56 -3.56
CA THR A 52 -36.71 -23.46 -2.40
C THR A 52 -35.41 -23.42 -1.58
N THR A 53 -35.49 -23.72 -0.28
CA THR A 53 -34.36 -23.56 0.64
C THR A 53 -34.45 -24.48 1.86
N ASN A 54 -33.27 -24.82 2.41
CA ASN A 54 -33.12 -25.54 3.67
C ASN A 54 -33.27 -24.67 4.93
N VAL A 55 -33.29 -23.33 4.81
CA VAL A 55 -33.48 -22.37 5.92
C VAL A 55 -34.87 -21.74 5.95
N ASN A 56 -35.19 -20.97 6.99
CA ASN A 56 -36.52 -20.39 7.22
C ASN A 56 -36.71 -18.97 6.63
N TYR A 57 -35.83 -18.54 5.70
CA TYR A 57 -35.90 -17.22 5.07
C TYR A 57 -35.29 -17.27 3.67
N ILE A 58 -35.67 -16.30 2.81
CA ILE A 58 -35.15 -16.17 1.45
C ILE A 58 -34.67 -14.73 1.24
N PRO A 59 -33.36 -14.46 1.11
CA PRO A 59 -32.85 -13.14 0.79
C PRO A 59 -33.25 -12.72 -0.63
N ALA A 60 -33.44 -11.41 -0.82
CA ALA A 60 -33.55 -10.81 -2.14
C ALA A 60 -32.31 -11.13 -2.99
N LEU A 61 -32.52 -11.33 -4.30
CA LEU A 61 -31.44 -11.67 -5.24
C LEU A 61 -30.48 -10.49 -5.40
N PRO A 62 -29.15 -10.71 -5.32
CA PRO A 62 -28.18 -9.63 -5.50
C PRO A 62 -28.26 -9.05 -6.92
N SER A 63 -28.39 -7.72 -7.00
CA SER A 63 -28.21 -6.90 -8.20
C SER A 63 -28.79 -7.50 -9.51
N ILE A 64 -30.12 -7.61 -9.60
CA ILE A 64 -30.85 -8.18 -10.76
C ILE A 64 -30.58 -7.43 -12.08
N GLU A 65 -30.17 -6.15 -11.99
CA GLU A 65 -29.86 -5.30 -13.15
C GLU A 65 -28.64 -5.77 -13.94
N LYS A 66 -28.74 -5.72 -15.27
CA LYS A 66 -27.65 -6.04 -16.21
C LYS A 66 -27.34 -4.84 -17.12
N PRO A 67 -26.06 -4.48 -17.32
CA PRO A 67 -24.87 -5.08 -16.72
C PRO A 67 -24.73 -4.72 -15.23
N HIS A 68 -24.26 -5.65 -14.42
CA HIS A 68 -23.96 -5.39 -13.00
C HIS A 68 -22.85 -4.35 -12.91
N LYS A 69 -22.99 -3.37 -11.99
CA LYS A 69 -21.98 -2.35 -11.71
C LYS A 69 -21.49 -2.52 -10.28
N LEU A 70 -20.24 -2.93 -10.12
CA LEU A 70 -19.58 -3.02 -8.83
C LEU A 70 -18.87 -1.69 -8.53
N TYR A 71 -19.17 -1.10 -7.38
CA TYR A 71 -18.47 0.07 -6.85
C TYR A 71 -18.39 -0.03 -5.32
N LEU A 72 -17.46 0.72 -4.74
CA LEU A 72 -17.24 0.80 -3.30
C LEU A 72 -18.28 1.76 -2.68
N ARG A 73 -18.91 1.41 -1.56
CA ARG A 73 -19.89 2.26 -0.85
C ARG A 73 -19.23 3.13 0.22
N SER A 74 -19.96 4.02 0.89
CA SER A 74 -19.39 4.91 1.92
C SER A 74 -18.81 4.17 3.15
N ASP A 75 -19.26 2.94 3.45
CA ASP A 75 -18.65 2.05 4.44
C ASP A 75 -17.41 1.27 3.94
N MET A 76 -16.95 1.52 2.71
CA MET A 76 -15.87 0.79 2.05
C MET A 76 -16.17 -0.71 1.82
N ARG A 77 -17.46 -1.08 1.71
CA ARG A 77 -17.92 -2.41 1.28
C ARG A 77 -18.66 -2.35 -0.04
N TYR A 78 -19.16 -3.50 -0.51
CA TYR A 78 -19.82 -3.66 -1.81
C TYR A 78 -21.35 -3.89 -1.74
N GLY A 79 -21.96 -3.71 -0.56
CA GLY A 79 -23.42 -3.89 -0.38
C GLY A 79 -23.88 -5.32 -0.67
N THR A 80 -24.93 -5.49 -1.48
CA THR A 80 -25.44 -6.81 -1.94
C THR A 80 -24.42 -7.59 -2.74
N ASP A 81 -23.37 -6.95 -3.26
CA ASP A 81 -22.30 -7.60 -4.00
C ASP A 81 -21.11 -8.03 -3.10
N ASP A 82 -21.14 -7.73 -1.79
CA ASP A 82 -20.11 -8.15 -0.83
C ASP A 82 -20.43 -9.55 -0.24
N PRO A 83 -19.62 -10.59 -0.50
CA PRO A 83 -19.86 -11.94 0.04
C PRO A 83 -19.83 -12.02 1.58
N MET A 84 -19.27 -11.02 2.28
CA MET A 84 -19.31 -10.95 3.75
C MET A 84 -20.68 -10.61 4.33
N LEU A 85 -21.53 -9.96 3.53
CA LEU A 85 -22.79 -9.38 3.98
C LEU A 85 -24.01 -10.03 3.35
N TRP A 86 -23.90 -10.50 2.11
CA TRP A 86 -25.04 -10.97 1.33
C TRP A 86 -24.71 -12.22 0.51
N PRO A 87 -25.64 -13.20 0.39
CA PRO A 87 -25.37 -14.41 -0.36
C PRO A 87 -25.17 -14.13 -1.85
N GLN A 88 -24.18 -14.81 -2.43
CA GLN A 88 -23.85 -14.72 -3.86
C GLN A 88 -24.29 -15.97 -4.61
N GLN A 89 -24.31 -15.91 -5.94
CA GLN A 89 -24.45 -17.11 -6.75
C GLN A 89 -23.25 -18.05 -6.53
N TYR A 90 -23.52 -19.31 -6.23
CA TYR A 90 -22.52 -20.35 -6.07
C TYR A 90 -21.70 -20.51 -7.36
N THR A 91 -20.39 -20.41 -7.25
CA THR A 91 -19.44 -20.70 -8.34
C THR A 91 -18.39 -21.69 -7.83
N PRO A 92 -18.05 -22.76 -8.58
CA PRO A 92 -17.07 -23.75 -8.13
C PRO A 92 -15.68 -23.15 -7.80
N LYS A 93 -15.29 -22.07 -8.50
CA LYS A 93 -14.02 -21.36 -8.28
C LYS A 93 -13.95 -20.60 -6.94
N TYR A 94 -15.08 -20.10 -6.45
CA TYR A 94 -15.20 -19.35 -5.20
C TYR A 94 -16.18 -20.02 -4.23
N CYS A 95 -16.20 -21.36 -4.25
CA CYS A 95 -17.12 -22.20 -3.48
C CYS A 95 -17.05 -21.97 -1.97
N HIS A 96 -15.89 -21.59 -1.43
CA HIS A 96 -15.71 -21.25 -0.02
C HIS A 96 -16.48 -20.00 0.43
N MET A 97 -16.83 -19.08 -0.48
CA MET A 97 -17.57 -17.85 -0.13
C MET A 97 -18.93 -18.14 0.51
N ALA A 98 -19.58 -19.26 0.16
CA ALA A 98 -20.84 -19.69 0.77
C ALA A 98 -20.70 -20.07 2.27
N VAL A 99 -19.46 -20.27 2.74
CA VAL A 99 -19.11 -20.72 4.09
C VAL A 99 -18.60 -19.56 4.96
N ILE A 100 -18.60 -18.31 4.47
CA ILE A 100 -18.32 -17.13 5.30
C ILE A 100 -19.27 -17.14 6.49
N PRO A 101 -18.79 -17.13 7.75
CA PRO A 101 -19.67 -17.15 8.92
C PRO A 101 -20.64 -15.98 8.90
N SER A 102 -21.83 -16.15 9.47
CA SER A 102 -22.74 -15.02 9.68
C SER A 102 -22.32 -14.23 10.92
N LYS A 103 -22.67 -12.94 10.99
CA LYS A 103 -22.47 -12.13 12.21
C LYS A 103 -23.12 -12.83 13.42
N GLY A 104 -22.38 -12.93 14.53
CA GLY A 104 -22.84 -13.63 15.75
C GLY A 104 -22.72 -15.16 15.71
N ALA A 105 -22.31 -15.77 14.59
CA ALA A 105 -22.05 -17.22 14.52
C ALA A 105 -20.78 -17.67 15.27
N ARG A 106 -19.88 -16.71 15.52
CA ARG A 106 -18.55 -16.88 16.10
C ARG A 106 -18.24 -15.63 16.93
N PRO A 107 -18.47 -15.64 18.26
CA PRO A 107 -18.22 -14.47 19.11
C PRO A 107 -16.76 -13.99 19.07
N ASP A 108 -15.81 -14.89 18.84
CA ASP A 108 -14.39 -14.61 18.62
C ASP A 108 -14.11 -13.81 17.33
N LEU A 109 -15.07 -13.76 16.40
CA LEU A 109 -14.99 -13.03 15.13
C LEU A 109 -15.91 -11.80 15.08
N ASP A 110 -16.64 -11.43 16.14
CA ASP A 110 -17.64 -10.35 16.07
C ASP A 110 -17.06 -8.98 15.64
N VAL A 111 -15.78 -8.72 15.94
CA VAL A 111 -15.03 -7.54 15.45
C VAL A 111 -14.93 -7.47 13.92
N MET A 112 -15.16 -8.58 13.21
CA MET A 112 -15.14 -8.64 11.75
C MET A 112 -16.38 -8.00 11.09
N TRP A 113 -17.44 -7.71 11.85
CA TRP A 113 -18.63 -6.96 11.39
C TRP A 113 -18.78 -5.59 12.07
N TRP A 114 -17.75 -5.13 12.78
CA TRP A 114 -17.69 -3.77 13.33
C TRP A 114 -17.41 -2.74 12.22
N ASN A 115 -17.93 -1.52 12.38
CA ASN A 115 -17.73 -0.40 11.46
C ASN A 115 -17.07 0.76 12.24
N PRO A 116 -15.93 1.32 11.79
CA PRO A 116 -15.31 2.45 12.48
C PRO A 116 -16.15 3.73 12.38
N SER A 117 -16.14 4.52 13.45
CA SER A 117 -16.66 5.88 13.51
C SER A 117 -15.52 6.92 13.47
N VAL A 118 -15.77 8.10 12.93
CA VAL A 118 -14.75 9.17 12.91
C VAL A 118 -14.57 9.82 14.29
N GLN A 119 -15.57 9.72 15.18
CA GLN A 119 -15.57 10.31 16.51
C GLN A 119 -14.81 9.47 17.54
N GLU A 120 -14.99 8.14 17.56
CA GLU A 120 -14.39 7.25 18.56
C GLU A 120 -13.12 6.56 18.06
N ASP A 121 -13.01 6.36 16.74
CA ASP A 121 -12.08 5.36 16.18
C ASP A 121 -11.01 5.96 15.25
N PHE A 122 -10.85 7.28 15.24
CA PHE A 122 -9.85 7.98 14.43
C PHE A 122 -9.03 8.98 15.26
N ILE A 123 -7.83 8.58 15.68
CA ILE A 123 -6.92 9.42 16.48
C ILE A 123 -5.99 10.19 15.55
N VAL A 124 -6.17 11.50 15.47
CA VAL A 124 -5.31 12.42 14.71
C VAL A 124 -3.95 12.60 15.41
N GLY A 125 -2.86 12.56 14.65
CA GLY A 125 -1.49 12.54 15.19
C GLY A 125 -0.91 13.90 15.64
N SER A 126 -1.43 15.02 15.11
CA SER A 126 -0.93 16.37 15.41
C SER A 126 -2.06 17.40 15.39
N ALA A 127 -1.92 18.46 16.20
CA ALA A 127 -2.90 19.56 16.27
C ALA A 127 -3.04 20.34 14.95
N VAL A 128 -2.00 20.29 14.10
CA VAL A 128 -1.90 21.01 12.83
C VAL A 128 -2.39 20.15 11.66
N THR A 129 -1.98 18.89 11.56
CA THR A 129 -2.40 17.97 10.49
C THR A 129 -3.66 17.20 10.89
N ARG A 130 -4.84 17.71 10.50
CA ARG A 130 -6.14 17.17 10.94
C ARG A 130 -6.72 16.10 10.04
N GLY A 131 -6.13 15.86 8.86
CA GLY A 131 -6.63 14.88 7.89
C GLY A 131 -6.08 13.46 8.05
N LEU A 132 -4.97 13.28 8.77
CA LEU A 132 -4.32 11.99 8.99
C LEU A 132 -4.42 11.53 10.44
N GLY A 133 -4.72 10.26 10.62
CA GLY A 133 -4.91 9.63 11.91
C GLY A 133 -4.76 8.11 11.88
N ARG A 134 -4.94 7.50 13.04
CA ARG A 134 -4.70 6.08 13.30
C ARG A 134 -5.88 5.45 14.03
N LEU A 135 -6.05 4.15 13.86
CA LEU A 135 -6.98 3.35 14.64
C LEU A 135 -6.50 3.31 16.11
N PRO A 136 -7.36 3.54 17.12
CA PRO A 136 -6.98 3.40 18.52
C PRO A 136 -6.40 2.02 18.82
N ARG A 137 -5.30 1.95 19.59
CA ARG A 137 -4.70 0.66 19.99
C ARG A 137 -5.71 -0.35 20.57
N PRO A 138 -6.65 0.02 21.45
CA PRO A 138 -7.65 -0.93 21.95
C PRO A 138 -8.54 -1.55 20.85
N ARG A 139 -8.90 -0.77 19.81
CA ARG A 139 -9.67 -1.27 18.66
C ARG A 139 -8.81 -2.15 17.76
N PHE A 140 -7.58 -1.74 17.48
CA PHE A 140 -6.62 -2.54 16.71
C PHE A 140 -6.34 -3.90 17.38
N SER A 141 -6.04 -3.89 18.69
CA SER A 141 -5.74 -5.11 19.45
C SER A 141 -6.90 -6.10 19.52
N ALA A 142 -8.16 -5.67 19.30
CA ALA A 142 -9.32 -6.56 19.26
C ALA A 142 -9.30 -7.53 18.06
N PHE A 143 -8.62 -7.20 16.96
CA PHE A 143 -8.47 -8.09 15.80
C PHE A 143 -7.44 -9.20 16.02
N LEU A 144 -6.40 -8.93 16.82
CA LEU A 144 -5.21 -9.78 16.92
C LEU A 144 -5.47 -11.21 17.41
N PRO A 145 -6.36 -11.48 18.40
CA PRO A 145 -6.66 -12.86 18.83
C PRO A 145 -7.21 -13.73 17.70
N ALA A 146 -8.18 -13.21 16.95
CA ALA A 146 -8.80 -13.90 15.81
C ALA A 146 -7.81 -14.15 14.68
N VAL A 147 -7.01 -13.12 14.33
CA VAL A 147 -5.95 -13.23 13.31
C VAL A 147 -4.93 -14.29 13.70
N ASN A 148 -4.40 -14.22 14.92
CA ASN A 148 -3.32 -15.11 15.37
C ASN A 148 -3.79 -16.57 15.46
N ASP A 149 -5.00 -16.83 15.97
CA ASP A 149 -5.56 -18.18 16.00
C ASP A 149 -5.77 -18.75 14.60
N LEU A 150 -6.35 -17.97 13.68
CA LEU A 150 -6.61 -18.43 12.32
C LEU A 150 -5.31 -18.71 11.55
N VAL A 151 -4.33 -17.80 11.62
CA VAL A 151 -3.01 -18.01 10.99
C VAL A 151 -2.34 -19.26 11.57
N ARG A 152 -2.37 -19.45 12.90
CA ARG A 152 -1.86 -20.66 13.56
C ARG A 152 -2.55 -21.93 13.04
N ARG A 153 -3.89 -21.98 13.02
CA ARG A 153 -4.65 -23.13 12.50
C ARG A 153 -4.34 -23.45 11.04
N CYS A 154 -4.19 -22.44 10.20
CA CYS A 154 -3.81 -22.63 8.79
C CYS A 154 -2.36 -23.12 8.64
N THR A 155 -1.42 -22.66 9.48
CA THR A 155 -0.05 -23.17 9.52
C THR A 155 0.00 -24.63 10.00
N GLU A 156 -0.74 -24.98 11.05
CA GLU A 156 -0.87 -26.36 11.54
C GLU A 156 -1.48 -27.28 10.48
N LEU A 157 -2.53 -26.84 9.77
CA LEU A 157 -3.13 -27.58 8.65
C LEU A 157 -2.12 -27.86 7.53
N LYS A 158 -1.26 -26.89 7.21
CA LYS A 158 -0.18 -27.06 6.21
C LYS A 158 0.84 -28.12 6.62
N CYS A 159 1.09 -28.29 7.92
CA CYS A 159 2.01 -29.31 8.44
C CYS A 159 1.35 -30.69 8.56
N THR A 160 0.08 -30.75 8.96
CA THR A 160 -0.64 -32.01 9.29
C THR A 160 -1.45 -32.60 8.13
N SER A 161 -1.86 -31.78 7.16
CA SER A 161 -2.65 -32.18 6.00
C SER A 161 -2.38 -31.25 4.80
N PRO A 162 -1.14 -31.23 4.27
CA PRO A 162 -0.74 -30.35 3.17
C PRO A 162 -1.61 -30.48 1.92
N GLN A 163 -2.20 -31.65 1.67
CA GLN A 163 -3.12 -31.92 0.56
C GLN A 163 -4.41 -31.08 0.59
N LEU A 164 -4.77 -30.50 1.74
CA LEU A 164 -5.93 -29.61 1.90
C LEU A 164 -5.56 -28.12 1.69
N VAL A 165 -4.27 -27.79 1.58
CA VAL A 165 -3.80 -26.40 1.54
C VAL A 165 -3.50 -25.96 0.10
N ILE A 166 -4.45 -25.23 -0.48
CA ILE A 166 -4.29 -24.58 -1.79
C ILE A 166 -3.49 -23.26 -1.70
N PRO A 167 -2.90 -22.74 -2.80
CA PRO A 167 -2.11 -21.51 -2.78
C PRO A 167 -2.83 -20.28 -2.19
N LEU A 168 -4.16 -20.22 -2.30
CA LEU A 168 -4.98 -19.12 -1.75
C LEU A 168 -4.81 -18.93 -0.23
N PHE A 169 -4.54 -19.99 0.55
CA PHE A 169 -4.22 -19.86 1.98
C PHE A 169 -3.01 -18.95 2.20
N GLY A 170 -1.94 -19.14 1.41
CA GLY A 170 -0.72 -18.34 1.53
C GLY A 170 -0.96 -16.88 1.17
N HIS A 171 -1.71 -16.63 0.08
CA HIS A 171 -2.07 -15.27 -0.34
C HIS A 171 -2.93 -14.56 0.71
N LEU A 172 -3.95 -15.22 1.27
CA LEU A 172 -4.81 -14.62 2.30
C LEU A 172 -4.06 -14.35 3.60
N ILE A 173 -3.20 -15.27 4.07
CA ILE A 173 -2.35 -15.04 5.25
C ILE A 173 -1.44 -13.81 5.03
N GLN A 174 -0.76 -13.73 3.87
CA GLN A 174 0.10 -12.60 3.55
C GLN A 174 -0.68 -11.27 3.53
N TYR A 175 -1.90 -11.30 3.00
CA TYR A 175 -2.79 -10.14 2.90
C TYR A 175 -3.32 -9.68 4.27
N ILE A 176 -3.70 -10.61 5.15
CA ILE A 176 -4.07 -10.34 6.55
C ILE A 176 -2.92 -9.66 7.29
N LEU A 177 -1.71 -10.23 7.23
CA LEU A 177 -0.55 -9.71 7.95
C LEU A 177 -0.16 -8.30 7.49
N MET A 178 -0.35 -7.97 6.21
CA MET A 178 -0.14 -6.61 5.71
C MET A 178 -1.15 -5.61 6.26
N TRP A 179 -2.45 -5.91 6.28
CA TRP A 179 -3.41 -4.95 6.82
C TRP A 179 -3.24 -4.73 8.32
N VAL A 180 -2.82 -5.76 9.05
CA VAL A 180 -2.40 -5.64 10.46
C VAL A 180 -1.22 -4.66 10.57
N GLU A 181 -0.16 -4.84 9.77
CA GLU A 181 0.99 -3.91 9.73
C GLU A 181 0.57 -2.48 9.37
N GLN A 182 -0.27 -2.29 8.34
CA GLN A 182 -0.70 -0.96 7.89
C GLN A 182 -1.56 -0.25 8.95
N LEU A 183 -2.52 -0.94 9.57
CA LEU A 183 -3.38 -0.37 10.62
C LEU A 183 -2.60 -0.01 11.90
N GLU A 184 -1.50 -0.71 12.18
CA GLU A 184 -0.61 -0.39 13.30
C GLU A 184 0.34 0.78 12.99
N THR A 185 0.97 0.76 11.81
CA THR A 185 2.15 1.60 11.51
C THR A 185 1.85 2.87 10.73
N LEU A 186 0.78 2.93 9.92
CA LEU A 186 0.54 4.04 9.00
C LEU A 186 -0.52 5.04 9.49
N PRO A 187 -0.23 6.36 9.43
CA PRO A 187 -1.26 7.38 9.53
C PRO A 187 -1.98 7.49 8.17
N THR A 188 -3.32 7.44 8.18
CA THR A 188 -4.14 7.46 6.96
C THR A 188 -5.32 8.42 7.12
N THR A 189 -6.00 8.76 6.03
CA THR A 189 -7.28 9.48 6.10
C THR A 189 -8.37 8.54 6.61
N PHE A 190 -9.42 9.06 7.26
CA PHE A 190 -10.49 8.23 7.81
C PHE A 190 -11.10 7.24 6.79
N PRO A 191 -11.45 7.64 5.53
CA PRO A 191 -11.91 6.69 4.52
C PRO A 191 -10.91 5.56 4.20
N LYS A 192 -9.61 5.87 4.22
CA LYS A 192 -8.55 4.87 3.98
C LYS A 192 -8.36 3.92 5.16
N MET A 193 -8.50 4.41 6.39
CA MET A 193 -8.53 3.55 7.58
C MET A 193 -9.74 2.60 7.55
N VAL A 194 -10.93 3.08 7.16
CA VAL A 194 -12.13 2.24 7.00
C VAL A 194 -11.93 1.19 5.89
N PHE A 195 -11.29 1.56 4.78
CA PHE A 195 -10.94 0.62 3.70
C PHE A 195 -9.94 -0.45 4.16
N ALA A 196 -8.94 -0.07 4.97
CA ALA A 196 -7.97 -1.00 5.54
C ALA A 196 -8.63 -1.97 6.54
N VAL A 197 -9.49 -1.47 7.43
CA VAL A 197 -10.28 -2.29 8.37
C VAL A 197 -11.16 -3.28 7.60
N THR A 198 -11.99 -2.81 6.66
CA THR A 198 -12.90 -3.69 5.90
C THR A 198 -12.16 -4.68 5.01
N SER A 199 -10.95 -4.35 4.55
CA SER A 199 -10.10 -5.27 3.81
C SER A 199 -9.47 -6.35 4.70
N LEU A 200 -9.05 -6.01 5.92
CA LEU A 200 -8.64 -7.00 6.94
C LEU A 200 -9.79 -7.93 7.30
N GLN A 201 -10.97 -7.37 7.59
CA GLN A 201 -12.19 -8.13 7.91
C GLN A 201 -12.49 -9.16 6.82
N ARG A 202 -12.47 -8.73 5.55
CA ARG A 202 -12.71 -9.59 4.38
C ARG A 202 -11.68 -10.70 4.25
N ALA A 203 -10.40 -10.38 4.43
CA ALA A 203 -9.32 -11.35 4.33
C ALA A 203 -9.41 -12.44 5.41
N VAL A 204 -9.72 -12.06 6.66
CA VAL A 204 -9.89 -12.98 7.79
C VAL A 204 -11.12 -13.86 7.59
N LEU A 205 -12.26 -13.28 7.22
CA LEU A 205 -13.51 -14.02 6.99
C LEU A 205 -13.39 -14.98 5.80
N GLU A 206 -12.74 -14.57 4.71
CA GLU A 206 -12.47 -15.46 3.56
C GLU A 206 -11.54 -16.62 3.94
N LEU A 207 -10.51 -16.37 4.76
CA LEU A 207 -9.58 -17.40 5.20
C LEU A 207 -10.24 -18.41 6.17
N GLU A 208 -11.09 -17.95 7.10
CA GLU A 208 -11.88 -18.84 7.96
C GLU A 208 -12.88 -19.67 7.14
N ALA A 209 -13.54 -19.04 6.15
CA ALA A 209 -14.44 -19.73 5.23
C ALA A 209 -13.71 -20.80 4.40
N LEU A 210 -12.52 -20.49 3.87
CA LEU A 210 -11.67 -21.41 3.13
C LEU A 210 -11.18 -22.56 4.02
N TYR A 211 -10.74 -22.26 5.25
CA TYR A 211 -10.35 -23.27 6.24
C TYR A 211 -11.50 -24.24 6.53
N ARG A 212 -12.69 -23.73 6.86
CA ARG A 212 -13.91 -24.54 7.10
C ARG A 212 -14.36 -25.31 5.86
N TYR A 213 -14.29 -24.70 4.68
CA TYR A 213 -14.67 -25.35 3.44
C TYR A 213 -13.78 -26.57 3.17
N MET A 214 -12.46 -26.43 3.27
CA MET A 214 -11.52 -27.52 2.99
C MET A 214 -11.51 -28.61 4.08
N THR A 215 -11.76 -28.27 5.34
CA THR A 215 -11.70 -29.21 6.47
C THR A 215 -13.03 -29.90 6.80
N VAL A 216 -14.18 -29.27 6.50
CA VAL A 216 -15.51 -29.77 6.89
C VAL A 216 -16.46 -29.89 5.70
N CYS A 217 -16.68 -28.82 4.93
CA CYS A 217 -17.73 -28.81 3.92
C CYS A 217 -17.39 -29.70 2.72
N LYS A 218 -16.20 -29.55 2.13
CA LYS A 218 -15.78 -30.31 0.95
C LYS A 218 -15.80 -31.83 1.19
N PRO A 219 -15.26 -32.38 2.31
CA PRO A 219 -15.41 -33.81 2.61
C PRO A 219 -16.86 -34.30 2.66
N ARG A 220 -17.80 -33.48 3.15
CA ARG A 220 -19.25 -33.81 3.13
C ARG A 220 -19.85 -33.73 1.72
N MET A 221 -19.45 -32.75 0.92
CA MET A 221 -19.90 -32.59 -0.48
C MET A 221 -19.39 -33.73 -1.38
N ASP A 222 -18.14 -34.15 -1.20
CA ASP A 222 -17.53 -35.26 -1.94
C ASP A 222 -18.18 -36.61 -1.56
N ASN A 223 -18.66 -36.74 -0.31
CA ASN A 223 -19.38 -37.92 0.20
C ASN A 223 -20.89 -37.66 0.42
N TYR A 224 -21.53 -36.91 -0.49
CA TYR A 224 -22.90 -36.42 -0.30
C TYR A 224 -23.96 -37.51 -0.04
N LEU A 225 -23.75 -38.74 -0.52
CA LEU A 225 -24.65 -39.87 -0.28
C LEU A 225 -24.77 -40.23 1.21
N ALA A 226 -23.67 -40.15 1.95
CA ALA A 226 -23.63 -40.38 3.40
C ALA A 226 -24.33 -39.26 4.20
N PHE A 227 -24.57 -38.10 3.58
CA PHE A 227 -25.23 -36.93 4.16
C PHE A 227 -26.52 -36.57 3.42
N SER A 228 -27.18 -37.56 2.82
CA SER A 228 -28.38 -37.39 1.98
C SER A 228 -29.60 -36.83 2.72
N GLY A 229 -29.68 -37.00 4.04
CA GLY A 229 -30.66 -36.32 4.91
C GLY A 229 -30.32 -34.87 5.27
N GLY A 230 -29.21 -34.33 4.75
CA GLY A 230 -28.65 -33.04 5.13
C GLY A 230 -27.80 -33.10 6.40
N ALA A 231 -26.80 -32.23 6.50
CA ALA A 231 -26.11 -31.99 7.78
C ALA A 231 -26.79 -30.85 8.56
N GLU A 232 -26.44 -30.69 9.84
CA GLU A 232 -26.84 -29.54 10.64
C GLU A 232 -26.48 -28.22 9.92
N ILE A 233 -27.43 -27.29 9.88
CA ILE A 233 -27.31 -26.06 9.11
C ILE A 233 -26.32 -25.12 9.79
N ALA A 234 -25.22 -24.86 9.12
CA ALA A 234 -24.19 -23.93 9.55
C ALA A 234 -24.70 -22.48 9.54
N GLN A 235 -24.31 -21.72 10.54
CA GLN A 235 -24.52 -20.28 10.60
C GLN A 235 -23.49 -19.55 9.71
N CYS A 236 -23.66 -19.67 8.40
CA CYS A 236 -22.89 -18.97 7.38
C CYS A 236 -23.81 -18.27 6.37
N VAL A 237 -23.23 -17.39 5.54
CA VAL A 237 -23.94 -16.57 4.56
C VAL A 237 -24.71 -17.43 3.56
N GLY A 238 -24.15 -18.57 3.12
CA GLY A 238 -24.80 -19.45 2.15
C GLY A 238 -24.70 -18.95 0.71
N ALA A 239 -25.43 -19.59 -0.21
CA ALA A 239 -25.38 -19.24 -1.64
C ALA A 239 -26.68 -19.51 -2.42
N PHE A 240 -26.92 -18.68 -3.43
CA PHE A 240 -27.91 -18.94 -4.48
C PHE A 240 -27.38 -19.97 -5.47
N THR A 241 -28.23 -20.83 -6.01
CA THR A 241 -27.87 -21.79 -7.06
C THR A 241 -29.06 -22.05 -7.98
N SER A 242 -28.79 -22.26 -9.27
CA SER A 242 -29.74 -22.83 -10.23
C SER A 242 -29.45 -24.31 -10.56
N SER A 243 -28.36 -24.85 -10.02
CA SER A 243 -27.94 -26.25 -10.19
C SER A 243 -28.48 -27.11 -9.05
N VAL A 244 -29.29 -28.12 -9.41
CA VAL A 244 -29.79 -29.16 -8.51
C VAL A 244 -28.65 -29.98 -7.88
N MET A 245 -27.57 -30.23 -8.63
CA MET A 245 -26.37 -30.92 -8.12
C MET A 245 -25.68 -30.11 -7.02
N HIS A 246 -25.54 -28.79 -7.20
CA HIS A 246 -24.97 -27.94 -6.16
C HIS A 246 -25.89 -27.85 -4.95
N ALA A 247 -27.22 -27.80 -5.13
CA ALA A 247 -28.17 -27.82 -4.02
C ALA A 247 -28.03 -29.10 -3.16
N GLN A 248 -27.90 -30.28 -3.79
CA GLN A 248 -27.59 -31.54 -3.09
C GLN A 248 -26.28 -31.46 -2.28
N GLN A 249 -25.20 -30.97 -2.90
CA GLN A 249 -23.90 -30.84 -2.23
C GLN A 249 -23.93 -29.84 -1.07
N LEU A 250 -24.56 -28.67 -1.25
CA LEU A 250 -24.72 -27.66 -0.20
C LEU A 250 -25.57 -28.19 0.96
N SER A 251 -26.64 -28.93 0.67
CA SER A 251 -27.46 -29.64 1.67
C SER A 251 -26.65 -30.66 2.47
N ALA A 252 -25.86 -31.50 1.79
CA ALA A 252 -24.96 -32.48 2.41
C ALA A 252 -23.87 -31.81 3.29
N ALA A 253 -23.38 -30.64 2.88
CA ALA A 253 -22.44 -29.86 3.68
C ALA A 253 -23.06 -29.22 4.93
N GLY A 254 -24.38 -28.99 4.92
CA GLY A 254 -25.09 -28.16 5.91
C GLY A 254 -25.00 -26.66 5.61
N ILE A 255 -24.72 -26.27 4.38
CA ILE A 255 -24.62 -24.85 3.99
C ILE A 255 -26.05 -24.33 3.65
N PRO A 256 -26.46 -23.14 4.12
CA PRO A 256 -27.68 -22.49 3.66
C PRO A 256 -27.66 -22.26 2.15
N PHE A 257 -28.72 -22.65 1.45
CA PHE A 257 -28.81 -22.44 0.01
C PHE A 257 -30.20 -22.04 -0.44
N TRP A 258 -30.26 -21.39 -1.60
CA TRP A 258 -31.50 -20.97 -2.26
C TRP A 258 -31.49 -21.46 -3.70
N LEU A 259 -32.27 -22.52 -3.97
CA LEU A 259 -32.37 -23.16 -5.28
C LEU A 259 -33.41 -22.42 -6.12
N ILE A 260 -32.93 -21.62 -7.06
CA ILE A 260 -33.72 -20.81 -7.99
C ILE A 260 -34.06 -21.67 -9.21
N ARG A 261 -35.34 -21.82 -9.55
CA ARG A 261 -35.80 -22.59 -10.71
C ARG A 261 -36.92 -21.88 -11.48
N PRO A 262 -37.00 -22.03 -12.81
CA PRO A 262 -38.12 -21.55 -13.62
C PRO A 262 -39.48 -22.04 -13.08
N LEU A 263 -40.51 -21.19 -13.12
CA LEU A 263 -41.80 -21.48 -12.50
C LEU A 263 -42.61 -22.59 -13.21
N ASP A 264 -42.29 -22.86 -14.48
CA ASP A 264 -42.89 -23.92 -15.30
C ASP A 264 -42.39 -25.33 -14.96
N VAL A 265 -41.21 -25.48 -14.36
CA VAL A 265 -40.67 -26.78 -13.90
C VAL A 265 -41.10 -27.18 -12.49
N PHE A 266 -41.97 -26.41 -11.83
CA PHE A 266 -42.54 -26.77 -10.52
C PHE A 266 -43.51 -27.96 -10.66
N ASP A 267 -43.13 -29.12 -10.11
CA ASP A 267 -43.91 -30.38 -10.18
C ASP A 267 -44.27 -30.90 -8.78
N ARG A 268 -43.29 -31.42 -8.04
CA ARG A 268 -43.50 -32.29 -6.86
C ARG A 268 -42.97 -31.72 -5.54
N GLU A 269 -42.34 -30.56 -5.59
CA GLU A 269 -41.60 -30.01 -4.47
C GLU A 269 -42.51 -29.70 -3.28
N ASN A 270 -42.13 -30.19 -2.11
CA ASN A 270 -42.80 -29.97 -0.84
C ASN A 270 -42.33 -28.63 -0.25
N ILE A 271 -43.23 -27.64 -0.21
CA ILE A 271 -42.95 -26.32 0.37
C ILE A 271 -43.86 -26.13 1.58
N LEU A 272 -43.29 -25.91 2.76
CA LEU A 272 -44.06 -25.87 4.02
C LEU A 272 -44.70 -24.50 4.29
N GLU A 273 -44.12 -23.41 3.79
CA GLU A 273 -44.56 -22.03 3.99
C GLU A 273 -44.11 -21.13 2.82
N ILE A 274 -44.86 -20.07 2.50
CA ILE A 274 -44.43 -19.03 1.55
C ILE A 274 -44.01 -17.79 2.34
N VAL A 275 -42.81 -17.28 2.07
CA VAL A 275 -42.26 -16.06 2.70
C VAL A 275 -42.01 -14.96 1.65
N PRO A 276 -42.08 -13.67 2.03
CA PRO A 276 -41.55 -12.60 1.20
C PRO A 276 -40.02 -12.70 1.07
N LEU A 277 -39.46 -12.07 0.04
CA LEU A 277 -38.01 -11.88 -0.05
C LEU A 277 -37.56 -10.92 1.05
N LEU A 278 -36.49 -11.29 1.75
CA LEU A 278 -35.84 -10.46 2.76
C LEU A 278 -34.96 -9.42 2.07
N GLU A 279 -35.40 -8.17 2.11
CA GLU A 279 -34.65 -7.04 1.55
C GLU A 279 -33.40 -6.70 2.38
N PRO A 280 -32.29 -6.31 1.73
CA PRO A 280 -31.02 -6.05 2.39
C PRO A 280 -31.11 -4.83 3.32
N HIS A 281 -30.93 -5.05 4.62
CA HIS A 281 -30.80 -4.00 5.62
C HIS A 281 -29.33 -3.62 5.82
N PHE A 282 -28.76 -2.87 4.88
CA PHE A 282 -27.51 -2.16 5.12
C PHE A 282 -27.82 -0.85 5.86
N GLY A 283 -27.09 -0.57 6.94
CA GLY A 283 -27.35 0.57 7.84
C GLY A 283 -27.00 1.95 7.27
N LEU A 284 -26.91 2.08 5.94
CA LEU A 284 -26.55 3.28 5.21
C LEU A 284 -27.45 3.39 3.97
N PRO A 285 -27.89 4.60 3.57
CA PRO A 285 -28.63 4.80 2.33
C PRO A 285 -27.87 4.21 1.13
N ASP A 286 -28.60 3.87 0.06
CA ASP A 286 -27.97 3.73 -1.26
C ASP A 286 -27.38 5.09 -1.65
N ASP A 287 -26.07 5.24 -1.47
CA ASP A 287 -25.31 6.37 -1.99
C ASP A 287 -25.42 6.35 -3.51
N ASN A 288 -26.30 7.20 -4.04
CA ASN A 288 -26.67 7.24 -5.45
C ASN A 288 -25.41 7.24 -6.34
N ALA A 289 -25.24 6.19 -7.14
CA ALA A 289 -24.16 6.02 -8.13
C ALA A 289 -24.14 7.08 -9.26
N HIS A 290 -24.95 8.13 -9.13
CA HIS A 290 -25.16 9.22 -10.07
C HIS A 290 -24.86 10.61 -9.44
N ALA A 291 -24.43 10.67 -8.18
CA ALA A 291 -23.96 11.91 -7.57
C ALA A 291 -22.61 12.34 -8.15
N ALA A 292 -22.36 13.66 -8.27
CA ALA A 292 -21.05 14.17 -8.65
C ALA A 292 -20.04 13.83 -7.54
N GLY A 293 -19.00 13.07 -7.87
CA GLY A 293 -18.07 12.48 -6.89
C GLY A 293 -18.37 11.02 -6.50
N ALA A 294 -19.30 10.34 -7.18
CA ALA A 294 -19.52 8.91 -7.00
C ALA A 294 -18.21 8.09 -7.20
N PRO A 295 -17.98 7.06 -6.37
CA PRO A 295 -16.76 6.25 -6.44
C PRO A 295 -16.65 5.49 -7.77
N PRO A 296 -15.42 5.27 -8.28
CA PRO A 296 -15.21 4.67 -9.59
C PRO A 296 -15.73 3.23 -9.65
N THR A 297 -16.38 2.89 -10.76
CA THR A 297 -16.85 1.54 -11.02
C THR A 297 -15.67 0.58 -11.18
N LEU A 298 -15.57 -0.42 -10.29
CA LEU A 298 -14.51 -1.42 -10.26
C LEU A 298 -14.72 -2.55 -11.28
N TYR A 299 -15.98 -2.87 -11.58
CA TYR A 299 -16.36 -3.86 -12.58
C TYR A 299 -17.70 -3.49 -13.22
N THR A 300 -17.82 -3.69 -14.53
CA THR A 300 -19.10 -3.65 -15.25
C THR A 300 -19.19 -4.90 -16.12
N GLY A 301 -20.22 -5.72 -15.93
CA GLY A 301 -20.42 -6.94 -16.70
C GLY A 301 -21.47 -7.88 -16.12
N ASN A 302 -21.57 -9.08 -16.69
CA ASN A 302 -22.63 -10.05 -16.36
C ASN A 302 -22.13 -11.29 -15.59
N SER A 303 -20.84 -11.35 -15.26
CA SER A 303 -20.23 -12.54 -14.63
C SER A 303 -20.03 -12.34 -13.13
N THR A 304 -20.72 -13.14 -12.31
CA THR A 304 -20.49 -13.19 -10.86
C THR A 304 -19.06 -13.61 -10.53
N GLU A 305 -18.45 -14.49 -11.35
CA GLU A 305 -17.07 -14.93 -11.14
C GLU A 305 -16.08 -13.78 -11.34
N GLU A 306 -16.24 -13.00 -12.41
CA GLU A 306 -15.40 -11.83 -12.66
C GLU A 306 -15.63 -10.73 -11.62
N LYS A 307 -16.88 -10.56 -11.13
CA LYS A 307 -17.21 -9.63 -10.05
C LYS A 307 -16.45 -9.97 -8.76
N ILE A 308 -16.46 -11.24 -8.33
CA ILE A 308 -15.70 -11.71 -7.15
C ILE A 308 -14.19 -11.56 -7.40
N GLY A 309 -13.73 -11.90 -8.60
CA GLY A 309 -12.34 -11.68 -9.02
C GLY A 309 -11.93 -10.20 -8.99
N ALA A 310 -12.82 -9.28 -9.33
CA ALA A 310 -12.60 -7.83 -9.27
C ALA A 310 -12.51 -7.32 -7.83
N ILE A 311 -13.35 -7.84 -6.91
CA ILE A 311 -13.25 -7.56 -5.47
C ILE A 311 -11.88 -7.98 -4.93
N GLN A 312 -11.48 -9.23 -5.17
CA GLN A 312 -10.16 -9.73 -4.75
C GLN A 312 -9.02 -8.95 -5.39
N LYS A 313 -9.14 -8.58 -6.67
CA LYS A 313 -8.14 -7.81 -7.39
C LYS A 313 -8.01 -6.38 -6.87
N ALA A 314 -9.11 -5.68 -6.57
CA ALA A 314 -9.08 -4.34 -5.98
C ALA A 314 -8.41 -4.34 -4.59
N ALA A 315 -8.73 -5.37 -3.79
CA ALA A 315 -8.08 -5.67 -2.53
C ALA A 315 -6.54 -5.83 -2.68
N ILE A 316 -6.08 -6.70 -3.59
CA ILE A 316 -4.65 -7.01 -3.78
C ILE A 316 -3.87 -5.89 -4.48
N GLN A 317 -4.48 -5.23 -5.47
CA GLN A 317 -3.81 -4.23 -6.32
C GLN A 317 -3.76 -2.81 -5.74
N THR A 318 -4.42 -2.56 -4.59
CA THR A 318 -4.18 -1.32 -3.84
C THR A 318 -2.71 -1.30 -3.41
N PRO A 319 -1.87 -0.39 -3.93
CA PRO A 319 -0.43 -0.47 -3.72
C PRO A 319 -0.05 -0.32 -2.24
N TRP A 320 0.99 -1.07 -1.85
CA TRP A 320 1.30 -1.32 -0.43
C TRP A 320 2.34 -0.29 0.03
N TYR A 321 3.36 -0.17 -0.80
CA TYR A 321 4.33 0.90 -0.90
C TYR A 321 4.65 1.04 -2.39
N HIS A 322 4.63 2.26 -2.92
CA HIS A 322 5.20 2.49 -4.24
C HIS A 322 6.73 2.44 -4.14
N ASP A 323 7.39 1.79 -5.10
CA ASP A 323 8.81 2.00 -5.32
C ASP A 323 8.96 3.39 -5.95
N PRO A 324 9.42 4.40 -5.20
CA PRO A 324 9.41 5.78 -5.66
C PRO A 324 10.54 6.04 -6.67
N PHE A 325 11.44 5.06 -6.86
CA PHE A 325 12.54 5.07 -7.81
C PHE A 325 12.29 4.14 -9.01
N GLU A 326 11.03 3.72 -9.24
CA GLU A 326 10.60 2.95 -10.41
C GLU A 326 10.57 3.82 -11.68
N THR A 327 11.75 4.05 -12.26
CA THR A 327 11.87 4.56 -13.62
C THR A 327 11.24 3.56 -14.59
N ASN A 328 10.22 3.99 -15.36
CA ASN A 328 9.45 3.14 -16.27
C ASN A 328 10.29 2.57 -17.43
N PHE A 329 11.04 1.50 -17.19
CA PHE A 329 11.61 0.67 -18.26
C PHE A 329 10.50 -0.14 -18.93
N GLY A 330 9.83 0.44 -19.95
CA GLY A 330 8.97 -0.31 -20.87
C GLY A 330 7.46 0.01 -20.85
N ARG A 331 7.01 1.17 -20.34
CA ARG A 331 5.68 1.69 -20.70
C ARG A 331 5.81 2.69 -21.84
N ASP A 332 5.41 2.26 -23.04
CA ASP A 332 5.10 3.16 -24.15
C ASP A 332 3.94 4.08 -23.76
N ARG A 333 4.25 5.24 -23.18
CA ARG A 333 3.29 6.32 -23.00
C ARG A 333 2.94 6.87 -24.38
N SER A 334 1.78 6.44 -24.89
CA SER A 334 1.15 7.04 -26.06
C SER A 334 1.08 8.57 -25.87
N PRO A 335 1.63 9.38 -26.78
CA PRO A 335 1.74 10.82 -26.56
C PRO A 335 0.37 11.50 -26.72
N SER A 336 -0.18 12.01 -25.61
CA SER A 336 -1.25 13.01 -25.68
C SER A 336 -0.64 14.36 -26.08
N PRO A 337 -1.25 15.10 -27.02
CA PRO A 337 -0.61 16.25 -27.63
C PRO A 337 -0.62 17.47 -26.70
N SER A 338 0.50 18.19 -26.64
CA SER A 338 0.58 19.55 -26.12
C SER A 338 1.68 20.32 -26.84
N PRO A 339 1.54 21.64 -27.05
CA PRO A 339 2.14 22.30 -28.21
C PRO A 339 3.60 22.74 -28.00
N ASN A 340 4.41 22.49 -29.04
CA ASN A 340 5.66 23.13 -29.45
C ASN A 340 6.61 23.73 -28.38
N PRO A 341 7.84 23.20 -28.21
CA PRO A 341 8.85 23.82 -27.37
C PRO A 341 9.46 25.06 -28.02
N VAL A 342 9.48 26.18 -27.31
CA VAL A 342 10.29 27.35 -27.69
C VAL A 342 11.74 27.09 -27.25
N ALA A 343 12.67 27.10 -28.20
CA ALA A 343 14.07 26.85 -27.95
C ALA A 343 14.74 27.96 -27.11
N SER A 344 15.70 27.58 -26.27
CA SER A 344 16.71 28.51 -25.74
C SER A 344 18.02 27.76 -25.52
N SER A 345 19.04 28.19 -26.25
CA SER A 345 20.32 27.48 -26.41
C SER A 345 21.37 27.91 -25.38
N SER A 346 22.16 26.95 -24.91
CA SER A 346 23.58 27.11 -24.58
C SER A 346 24.20 25.71 -24.43
N SER A 347 24.83 25.15 -25.47
CA SER A 347 26.27 25.28 -25.78
C SER A 347 27.20 24.87 -24.63
N LEU A 348 28.20 24.01 -24.76
CA LEU A 348 28.70 23.09 -25.80
C LEU A 348 29.92 22.43 -25.13
N VAL A 349 30.10 21.12 -25.24
CA VAL A 349 31.13 20.37 -24.51
C VAL A 349 32.44 20.29 -25.32
N PRO A 350 33.63 20.56 -24.76
CA PRO A 350 34.89 20.18 -25.39
C PRO A 350 35.18 18.70 -25.11
N ARG A 351 35.15 17.87 -26.16
CA ARG A 351 35.59 16.47 -26.14
C ARG A 351 37.09 16.42 -26.40
N ALA A 352 37.84 15.69 -25.58
CA ALA A 352 39.24 15.35 -25.85
C ALA A 352 39.47 13.84 -25.63
N ASN A 353 39.69 13.12 -26.73
CA ASN A 353 40.33 11.80 -26.69
C ASN A 353 41.84 12.00 -26.55
N SER A 354 42.55 11.12 -25.83
CA SER A 354 44.01 11.04 -25.90
C SER A 354 44.47 9.60 -26.07
N SER A 355 45.16 9.31 -27.18
CA SER A 355 45.92 8.08 -27.37
C SER A 355 47.22 8.36 -28.14
N PHE A 356 48.31 8.43 -27.36
CA PHE A 356 49.69 8.04 -27.69
C PHE A 356 50.54 8.70 -28.82
N THR A 357 51.84 8.74 -28.48
CA THR A 357 53.07 8.73 -29.30
C THR A 357 53.54 9.97 -30.10
N LYS A 358 54.57 10.61 -29.50
CA LYS A 358 55.93 10.85 -30.06
C LYS A 358 56.11 11.66 -31.37
N SER A 359 56.69 12.85 -31.17
CA SER A 359 58.07 13.23 -31.55
C SER A 359 58.34 14.20 -32.73
N VAL A 360 59.43 14.96 -32.52
CA VAL A 360 60.25 15.77 -33.44
C VAL A 360 59.78 17.20 -33.82
N THR A 361 60.73 18.11 -33.64
CA THR A 361 60.82 19.57 -33.86
C THR A 361 61.14 19.96 -35.33
N PRO A 362 61.43 21.23 -35.70
CA PRO A 362 60.92 22.56 -35.26
C PRO A 362 60.57 23.51 -36.46
N SER A 363 60.07 24.73 -36.17
CA SER A 363 60.58 26.04 -36.70
C SER A 363 59.57 27.05 -37.29
N ARG A 364 59.80 28.32 -36.91
CA ARG A 364 59.65 29.59 -37.67
C ARG A 364 58.29 30.06 -38.24
N SER A 365 57.83 31.16 -37.62
CA SER A 365 57.60 32.48 -38.25
C SER A 365 56.72 32.63 -39.51
N ALA A 366 55.58 33.33 -39.36
CA ALA A 366 55.23 34.54 -40.14
C ALA A 366 54.02 35.27 -39.52
N ALA A 367 53.86 36.56 -39.84
CA ALA A 367 52.79 37.44 -39.35
C ALA A 367 51.73 37.71 -40.44
N VAL A 368 50.93 38.79 -40.29
CA VAL A 368 50.05 39.43 -41.31
C VAL A 368 48.69 38.71 -41.47
N ARG A 369 47.48 39.34 -41.46
CA ARG A 369 47.02 40.76 -41.46
C ARG A 369 45.63 40.88 -40.78
N GLN A 370 45.30 42.01 -40.14
CA GLN A 370 43.90 42.49 -40.04
C GLN A 370 43.55 43.35 -41.27
N PRO A 371 42.27 43.59 -41.64
CA PRO A 371 41.53 44.79 -41.14
C PRO A 371 39.96 44.59 -41.14
N PRO A 372 39.10 45.64 -40.98
CA PRO A 372 38.89 46.38 -39.72
C PRO A 372 37.35 46.56 -39.45
N PRO A 373 36.76 47.62 -38.82
CA PRO A 373 35.61 47.43 -37.92
C PRO A 373 34.29 48.06 -38.41
N ARG A 374 33.19 47.88 -37.66
CA ARG A 374 32.04 48.81 -37.71
C ARG A 374 31.58 49.24 -36.33
N HIS A 375 31.13 50.50 -36.28
CA HIS A 375 31.13 51.37 -35.11
C HIS A 375 29.83 51.27 -34.30
N ASN A 376 29.93 51.47 -32.98
CA ASN A 376 28.81 51.66 -32.07
C ASN A 376 28.57 53.18 -31.87
N PRO A 377 27.34 53.72 -31.91
CA PRO A 377 27.08 55.14 -31.69
C PRO A 377 26.63 55.45 -30.25
N TYR A 378 27.35 56.34 -29.55
CA TYR A 378 27.05 56.98 -28.23
C TYR A 378 26.87 56.02 -27.02
N SER A 379 27.64 56.01 -25.92
CA SER A 379 28.40 57.03 -25.17
C SER A 379 27.51 58.16 -24.63
N THR A 380 26.98 58.09 -23.40
CA THR A 380 27.65 58.46 -22.13
C THR A 380 26.70 58.20 -20.93
N ALA A 381 27.05 58.16 -19.63
CA ALA A 381 28.35 58.08 -18.91
C ALA A 381 28.11 57.71 -17.42
N GLY A 382 29.19 57.35 -16.70
CA GLY A 382 29.43 57.88 -15.34
C GLY A 382 28.83 57.20 -14.10
N ARG A 383 29.40 56.08 -13.64
CA ARG A 383 29.53 55.84 -12.18
C ARG A 383 30.78 55.03 -11.83
N THR A 384 31.51 55.56 -10.85
CA THR A 384 32.79 55.12 -10.28
C THR A 384 32.99 53.60 -10.14
N LYS A 385 34.19 53.13 -10.51
CA LYS A 385 34.68 51.78 -10.19
C LYS A 385 34.68 51.56 -8.67
N ALA A 386 33.76 50.73 -8.17
CA ALA A 386 33.93 50.10 -6.86
C ALA A 386 34.94 48.95 -6.99
N LEU A 387 35.81 48.78 -5.98
CA LEU A 387 36.78 47.69 -5.93
C LEU A 387 36.07 46.32 -5.93
N PRO A 388 36.73 45.24 -6.40
CA PRO A 388 36.19 43.90 -6.26
C PRO A 388 36.04 43.56 -4.77
N SER A 389 34.79 43.49 -4.31
CA SER A 389 34.48 42.97 -2.98
C SER A 389 35.04 41.56 -2.85
N ASN A 390 35.83 41.32 -1.80
CA ASN A 390 36.33 39.99 -1.42
C ASN A 390 35.14 39.04 -1.21
N LYS A 391 34.75 38.32 -2.26
CA LYS A 391 34.02 37.07 -2.10
C LYS A 391 34.97 36.11 -1.40
N GLY A 392 34.75 35.89 -0.11
CA GLY A 392 35.42 34.83 0.64
C GLY A 392 35.26 33.49 -0.09
N PRO A 393 36.15 32.51 0.20
CA PRO A 393 36.20 31.26 -0.54
C PRO A 393 34.81 30.64 -0.64
N ALA A 394 34.39 30.34 -1.88
CA ALA A 394 33.12 29.69 -2.13
C ALA A 394 33.09 28.39 -1.30
N LYS A 395 32.10 28.25 -0.41
CA LYS A 395 31.97 27.07 0.45
C LYS A 395 31.98 25.83 -0.43
N THR A 396 33.04 25.04 -0.33
CA THR A 396 33.15 23.76 -1.03
C THR A 396 31.92 22.92 -0.66
N PRO A 397 31.17 22.39 -1.63
CA PRO A 397 30.02 21.55 -1.33
C PRO A 397 30.49 20.35 -0.50
N ARG A 398 29.73 19.98 0.55
CA ARG A 398 30.05 18.83 1.40
C ARG A 398 30.23 17.58 0.51
N ASN A 399 31.30 16.84 0.75
CA ASN A 399 31.45 15.51 0.17
C ASN A 399 30.40 14.57 0.78
N LYS A 400 29.52 14.03 -0.08
CA LYS A 400 28.46 13.09 0.34
C LYS A 400 28.99 11.70 0.69
N PHE A 401 30.23 11.38 0.32
CA PHE A 401 30.92 10.15 0.67
C PHE A 401 31.72 10.29 1.98
N SER A 402 31.33 11.22 2.85
CA SER A 402 31.96 11.43 4.16
C SER A 402 30.90 11.77 5.21
N ALA A 403 30.86 10.97 6.27
CA ALA A 403 29.89 11.08 7.36
C ALA A 403 29.94 12.46 8.05
N LEU A 404 28.77 12.93 8.54
CA LEU A 404 28.68 14.23 9.20
C LEU A 404 29.03 14.11 10.70
N MET A 405 30.18 14.64 11.08
CA MET A 405 30.61 14.68 12.48
C MET A 405 30.03 15.90 13.22
N VAL A 406 28.75 15.82 13.58
CA VAL A 406 28.08 16.76 14.51
C VAL A 406 27.31 15.99 15.59
N PRO A 407 27.22 16.49 16.84
CA PRO A 407 26.54 15.76 17.94
C PRO A 407 25.09 15.38 17.64
N GLU A 408 24.38 16.21 16.89
CA GLU A 408 22.96 16.01 16.53
C GLU A 408 22.74 14.94 15.45
N MET A 409 23.79 14.51 14.75
CA MET A 409 23.72 13.38 13.83
C MET A 409 23.82 12.08 14.66
N PRO A 410 22.96 11.06 14.41
CA PRO A 410 23.12 9.76 15.06
C PRO A 410 24.48 9.13 14.69
N PRO A 411 25.11 8.35 15.59
CA PRO A 411 26.38 7.70 15.29
C PRO A 411 26.28 6.79 14.07
N SER A 412 27.17 6.98 13.08
CA SER A 412 27.27 6.07 11.94
C SER A 412 27.89 4.74 12.36
N ILE A 413 27.44 3.66 11.73
CA ILE A 413 28.10 2.36 11.76
C ILE A 413 29.47 2.52 11.11
N ALA A 414 30.55 2.15 11.82
CA ALA A 414 31.92 2.37 11.35
C ALA A 414 32.19 1.68 10.00
N SER A 415 31.83 0.40 9.89
CA SER A 415 31.96 -0.39 8.65
C SER A 415 31.22 0.22 7.45
N MET A 416 30.08 0.90 7.67
CA MET A 416 29.33 1.60 6.62
C MET A 416 29.97 2.94 6.24
N ALA A 417 30.46 3.71 7.22
CA ALA A 417 31.17 4.97 6.96
C ALA A 417 32.49 4.74 6.21
N ASP A 418 33.27 3.73 6.63
CA ASP A 418 34.52 3.33 5.98
C ASP A 418 34.26 2.81 4.56
N ALA A 419 33.23 1.98 4.38
CA ALA A 419 32.82 1.50 3.06
C ALA A 419 32.39 2.64 2.13
N LEU A 420 31.62 3.62 2.63
CA LEU A 420 31.18 4.76 1.83
C LEU A 420 32.34 5.67 1.41
N ALA A 421 33.31 5.89 2.31
CA ALA A 421 34.52 6.67 2.02
C ALA A 421 35.45 6.00 0.98
N GLN A 422 35.35 4.67 0.82
CA GLN A 422 36.16 3.87 -0.09
C GLN A 422 35.48 3.56 -1.45
N VAL A 423 34.26 4.05 -1.69
CA VAL A 423 33.53 3.83 -2.96
C VAL A 423 34.33 4.32 -4.16
N ASP A 424 34.52 3.45 -5.16
CA ASP A 424 35.08 3.83 -6.45
C ASP A 424 34.05 4.65 -7.24
N GLN A 425 34.38 5.93 -7.45
CA GLN A 425 33.60 6.91 -8.21
C GLN A 425 34.01 6.97 -9.69
N GLY A 426 35.03 6.22 -10.12
CA GLY A 426 35.47 6.12 -11.50
C GLY A 426 34.57 5.25 -12.39
N VAL A 427 33.70 4.44 -11.78
CA VAL A 427 32.76 3.57 -12.50
C VAL A 427 31.58 4.39 -13.05
N VAL A 428 31.43 4.41 -14.38
CA VAL A 428 30.25 5.03 -15.03
C VAL A 428 28.97 4.31 -14.55
N PRO A 429 27.97 5.02 -13.98
CA PRO A 429 26.75 4.38 -13.48
C PRO A 429 25.89 3.76 -14.59
N TYR A 430 25.01 2.83 -14.22
CA TYR A 430 24.03 2.23 -15.15
C TYR A 430 22.98 3.21 -15.68
N SER A 431 22.69 4.28 -14.93
CA SER A 431 21.68 5.30 -15.25
C SER A 431 22.29 6.70 -15.17
N THR A 432 21.93 7.55 -16.13
CA THR A 432 22.24 8.99 -16.14
C THR A 432 21.01 9.84 -15.78
N ASP A 433 19.89 9.23 -15.36
CA ASP A 433 18.68 9.99 -15.05
C ASP A 433 18.86 10.92 -13.85
N SER A 434 18.30 12.13 -13.97
CA SER A 434 18.27 13.16 -12.94
C SER A 434 17.32 12.86 -11.77
N SER A 435 16.51 11.81 -11.90
CA SER A 435 15.60 11.29 -10.86
C SER A 435 16.37 10.56 -9.75
N ASP A 436 17.39 9.76 -10.10
CA ASP A 436 18.16 8.90 -9.18
C ASP A 436 18.93 9.68 -8.09
N ARG A 437 19.10 11.01 -8.23
CA ARG A 437 19.77 11.90 -7.27
C ARG A 437 18.80 12.71 -6.39
N ARG A 438 17.55 12.28 -6.30
CA ARG A 438 16.46 12.95 -5.57
C ARG A 438 15.96 12.07 -4.44
N TYR A 439 15.17 12.66 -3.57
CA TYR A 439 14.98 12.19 -2.22
C TYR A 439 13.51 12.11 -1.84
N ILE A 440 13.13 10.96 -1.29
CA ILE A 440 11.79 10.68 -0.76
C ILE A 440 11.51 11.51 0.50
N PHE A 441 12.52 11.65 1.35
CA PHE A 441 12.50 12.37 2.61
C PHE A 441 13.69 13.35 2.63
N PRO A 442 13.71 14.37 3.52
CA PRO A 442 14.83 15.30 3.57
C PRO A 442 16.16 14.59 3.84
N GLU A 443 17.25 15.19 3.36
CA GLU A 443 18.61 14.78 3.74
C GLU A 443 18.76 14.91 5.26
N PRO A 444 19.19 13.87 6.01
CA PRO A 444 19.32 13.98 7.47
C PRO A 444 20.19 15.18 7.89
N ALA A 445 21.29 15.40 7.16
CA ALA A 445 22.16 16.54 7.34
C ALA A 445 21.51 17.91 7.02
N LEU A 446 20.43 17.98 6.24
CA LEU A 446 19.69 19.24 6.03
C LEU A 446 19.10 19.76 7.35
N LEU A 447 18.66 18.86 8.23
CA LEU A 447 18.02 19.19 9.50
C LEU A 447 19.02 19.73 10.53
N VAL A 448 20.24 19.17 10.56
CA VAL A 448 21.23 19.42 11.63
C VAL A 448 22.48 20.21 11.21
N ASN A 449 22.80 20.32 9.92
CA ASN A 449 24.01 21.03 9.45
C ASN A 449 23.81 22.56 9.46
N THR A 450 23.57 23.12 10.64
CA THR A 450 23.51 24.57 10.89
C THR A 450 23.95 24.89 12.32
N PRO A 451 24.75 25.95 12.54
CA PRO A 451 25.20 26.33 13.89
C PRO A 451 24.15 27.09 14.72
N TYR A 452 22.92 27.22 14.22
CA TYR A 452 21.87 28.05 14.80
C TYR A 452 20.73 27.16 15.31
N ALA A 453 20.57 27.08 16.64
CA ALA A 453 19.57 26.24 17.29
C ALA A 453 18.14 26.54 16.78
N ASP A 454 17.76 27.81 16.68
CA ASP A 454 16.43 28.24 16.21
C ASP A 454 16.11 27.70 14.81
N ARG A 455 17.12 27.67 13.92
CA ARG A 455 16.95 27.13 12.56
C ARG A 455 16.84 25.62 12.57
N ARG A 456 17.65 24.92 13.37
CA ARG A 456 17.56 23.46 13.56
C ARG A 456 16.17 23.08 14.10
N ASN A 457 15.74 23.72 15.19
CA ASN A 457 14.44 23.50 15.82
C ASN A 457 13.29 23.77 14.84
N LYS A 458 13.35 24.86 14.05
CA LYS A 458 12.38 25.14 12.99
C LYS A 458 12.30 24.02 11.94
N LEU A 459 13.44 23.54 11.45
CA LEU A 459 13.51 22.49 10.42
C LEU A 459 12.95 21.16 10.95
N LEU A 460 13.30 20.77 12.19
CA LEU A 460 12.79 19.58 12.87
C LEU A 460 11.28 19.68 13.11
N HIS A 461 10.81 20.82 13.62
CA HIS A 461 9.40 21.07 13.88
C HIS A 461 8.57 20.96 12.58
N HIS A 462 8.98 21.64 11.52
CA HIS A 462 8.30 21.55 10.22
C HIS A 462 8.38 20.17 9.58
N TRP A 463 9.47 19.43 9.80
CA TRP A 463 9.53 18.02 9.39
C TRP A 463 8.47 17.21 10.12
N MET A 464 8.37 17.29 11.45
CA MET A 464 7.33 16.59 12.21
C MET A 464 5.91 16.98 11.80
N LEU A 465 5.66 18.23 11.42
CA LEU A 465 4.36 18.67 10.91
C LEU A 465 4.01 18.07 9.54
N LEU A 466 4.99 17.68 8.72
CA LEU A 466 4.76 17.22 7.34
C LEU A 466 5.01 15.71 7.15
N ALA A 467 5.72 15.06 8.07
CA ALA A 467 6.20 13.67 7.94
C ALA A 467 5.08 12.68 7.58
N ASP A 468 3.97 12.72 8.32
CA ASP A 468 2.81 11.85 8.08
C ASP A 468 2.23 12.02 6.66
N GLY A 469 2.22 13.24 6.11
CA GLY A 469 1.78 13.51 4.75
C GLY A 469 2.69 12.90 3.68
N PHE A 470 4.01 12.95 3.89
CA PHE A 470 4.99 12.31 3.00
C PHE A 470 4.97 10.78 3.12
N ILE A 471 4.79 10.24 4.33
CA ILE A 471 4.58 8.79 4.55
C ILE A 471 3.29 8.33 3.86
N TYR A 472 2.20 9.09 3.99
CA TYR A 472 0.94 8.81 3.30
C TYR A 472 1.13 8.77 1.77
N MET A 473 1.83 9.75 1.18
CA MET A 473 2.10 9.75 -0.27
C MET A 473 2.82 8.49 -0.76
N LEU A 474 3.78 7.93 -0.02
CA LEU A 474 4.47 6.70 -0.45
C LEU A 474 3.59 5.47 -0.49
N THR A 475 2.54 5.45 0.33
CA THR A 475 1.62 4.31 0.43
C THR A 475 0.41 4.46 -0.48
N GLN A 476 0.04 5.69 -0.86
CA GLN A 476 -1.21 5.96 -1.59
C GLN A 476 -1.05 6.67 -2.94
N HIS A 477 0.07 7.35 -3.22
CA HIS A 477 0.27 8.11 -4.45
C HIS A 477 1.09 7.31 -5.47
N PRO A 478 0.63 7.12 -6.72
CA PRO A 478 1.26 6.21 -7.68
C PRO A 478 2.62 6.66 -8.22
N ASP A 479 2.94 7.94 -8.06
CA ASP A 479 4.21 8.56 -8.47
C ASP A 479 4.60 9.60 -7.40
N PRO A 480 5.08 9.16 -6.21
CA PRO A 480 5.35 10.06 -5.09
C PRO A 480 6.54 10.99 -5.42
N PRO A 481 6.47 12.28 -5.05
CA PRO A 481 7.37 13.30 -5.58
C PRO A 481 8.80 13.17 -5.04
N LEU A 482 9.73 12.64 -5.82
CA LEU A 482 11.16 12.70 -5.48
C LEU A 482 11.70 14.15 -5.52
N LEU A 483 12.09 14.72 -4.37
CA LEU A 483 12.52 16.12 -4.24
C LEU A 483 14.04 16.26 -4.17
N SER A 484 14.61 17.34 -4.72
CA SER A 484 16.03 17.65 -4.49
C SER A 484 16.28 18.20 -3.07
N GLY A 485 17.50 18.07 -2.55
CA GLY A 485 17.85 18.63 -1.24
C GLY A 485 17.62 20.15 -1.11
N GLN A 486 17.61 20.90 -2.22
CA GLN A 486 17.22 22.32 -2.22
C GLN A 486 15.70 22.51 -2.17
N GLN A 487 14.91 21.64 -2.81
CA GLN A 487 13.44 21.67 -2.70
C GLN A 487 13.00 21.33 -1.26
N TRP A 488 13.64 20.34 -0.63
CA TRP A 488 13.46 20.05 0.79
C TRP A 488 13.76 21.25 1.68
N ARG A 489 14.86 21.97 1.41
CA ARG A 489 15.19 23.21 2.12
C ARG A 489 14.12 24.29 1.95
N ASP A 490 13.61 24.48 0.73
CA ASP A 490 12.58 25.48 0.45
C ASP A 490 11.28 25.20 1.23
N ILE A 491 10.88 23.92 1.31
CA ILE A 491 9.71 23.47 2.09
C ILE A 491 9.94 23.71 3.58
N LEU A 492 10.99 23.10 4.15
CA LEU A 492 11.22 23.11 5.60
C LEU A 492 11.60 24.49 6.15
N GLU A 493 12.13 25.41 5.34
CA GLU A 493 12.32 26.81 5.76
C GLU A 493 11.03 27.65 5.64
N GLY A 494 9.97 27.10 5.04
CA GLY A 494 8.70 27.78 4.77
C GLY A 494 8.72 28.71 3.55
N LEU A 495 9.75 28.62 2.69
CA LEU A 495 9.91 29.50 1.53
C LEU A 495 8.84 29.31 0.45
N ILE A 496 8.19 28.13 0.41
CA ILE A 496 7.04 27.87 -0.45
C ILE A 496 5.90 28.88 -0.27
N THR A 497 5.69 29.38 0.95
CA THR A 497 4.65 30.39 1.25
C THR A 497 5.02 31.81 0.81
N LYS A 498 6.32 32.07 0.58
CA LYS A 498 6.82 33.40 0.20
C LYS A 498 6.65 33.61 -1.30
N ARG A 499 5.40 33.72 -1.74
CA ARG A 499 5.05 34.05 -3.12
C ARG A 499 5.63 35.43 -3.45
N GLY A 500 6.51 35.47 -4.45
CA GLY A 500 7.00 36.71 -5.03
C GLY A 500 5.88 37.40 -5.85
N ALA A 501 6.24 38.45 -6.59
CA ALA A 501 5.33 39.01 -7.60
C ALA A 501 4.81 37.89 -8.53
N VAL A 502 3.55 37.99 -8.95
CA VAL A 502 2.90 37.04 -9.86
C VAL A 502 3.78 36.84 -11.11
N ASP A 503 3.86 35.59 -11.58
CA ASP A 503 4.73 35.15 -12.68
C ASP A 503 6.25 35.35 -12.50
N SER A 504 6.73 35.82 -11.34
CA SER A 504 8.17 35.85 -11.06
C SER A 504 8.77 34.43 -11.00
N ARG A 505 10.09 34.33 -11.19
CA ARG A 505 10.83 33.05 -11.05
C ARG A 505 10.68 32.44 -9.64
N VAL A 506 10.46 33.28 -8.62
CA VAL A 506 10.19 32.83 -7.25
C VAL A 506 8.78 32.27 -7.16
N TYR A 507 7.77 32.99 -7.67
CA TYR A 507 6.38 32.52 -7.74
C TYR A 507 6.30 31.14 -8.40
N ARG A 508 6.78 30.99 -9.65
CA ARG A 508 6.70 29.73 -10.41
C ARG A 508 7.41 28.56 -9.72
N ARG A 509 8.47 28.82 -8.95
CA ARG A 509 9.20 27.80 -8.19
C ARG A 509 8.41 27.33 -6.97
N SER A 510 7.79 28.26 -6.24
CA SER A 510 6.93 27.92 -5.10
C SER A 510 5.67 27.20 -5.56
N ASP A 511 5.00 27.73 -6.59
CA ASP A 511 3.78 27.17 -7.19
C ASP A 511 4.00 25.73 -7.69
N SER A 512 5.06 25.51 -8.49
CA SER A 512 5.47 24.17 -8.95
C SER A 512 5.91 23.22 -7.83
N LEU A 513 6.31 23.73 -6.66
CA LEU A 513 6.69 22.89 -5.52
C LEU A 513 5.48 22.55 -4.65
N GLU A 514 4.57 23.51 -4.46
CA GLU A 514 3.25 23.34 -3.84
C GLU A 514 2.43 22.29 -4.59
N ASP A 515 2.33 22.37 -5.91
CA ASP A 515 1.64 21.38 -6.75
C ASP A 515 2.17 19.96 -6.56
N ARG A 516 3.50 19.80 -6.39
CA ARG A 516 4.13 18.49 -6.22
C ARG A 516 3.87 17.88 -4.85
N ILE A 517 3.66 18.70 -3.81
CA ILE A 517 3.36 18.22 -2.44
C ILE A 517 1.87 18.32 -2.10
N ARG A 518 1.04 18.88 -2.98
CA ARG A 518 -0.40 19.05 -2.84
C ARG A 518 -1.11 17.79 -2.32
N PRO A 519 -0.81 16.55 -2.80
CA PRO A 519 -1.45 15.34 -2.26
C PRO A 519 -1.15 15.08 -0.78
N ALA A 520 0.06 15.38 -0.29
CA ALA A 520 0.39 15.31 1.13
C ALA A 520 -0.34 16.40 1.93
N LEU A 521 -0.40 17.62 1.40
CA LEU A 521 -1.08 18.74 2.04
C LEU A 521 -2.59 18.47 2.18
N GLU A 522 -3.24 18.00 1.11
CA GLU A 522 -4.65 17.61 1.11
C GLU A 522 -4.92 16.46 2.10
N ALA A 523 -4.07 15.42 2.09
CA ALA A 523 -4.17 14.32 3.04
C ALA A 523 -4.04 14.78 4.50
N CYS A 524 -3.15 15.74 4.78
CA CYS A 524 -3.00 16.37 6.09
C CYS A 524 -4.14 17.35 6.45
N ASN A 525 -5.07 17.65 5.54
CA ASN A 525 -6.06 18.72 5.64
C ASN A 525 -5.43 20.13 5.77
N LEU A 526 -4.39 20.39 4.96
CA LEU A 526 -3.65 21.66 4.84
C LEU A 526 -3.64 22.22 3.40
N PRO A 527 -4.75 22.22 2.64
CA PRO A 527 -4.76 22.49 1.18
C PRO A 527 -4.24 23.88 0.77
N ASN A 528 -4.16 24.83 1.70
CA ASN A 528 -3.67 26.21 1.48
C ASN A 528 -2.46 26.57 2.36
N LEU A 529 -1.73 25.58 2.90
CA LEU A 529 -0.62 25.79 3.85
C LEU A 529 -1.00 26.65 5.07
N THR A 530 -2.28 26.64 5.48
CA THR A 530 -2.76 27.36 6.66
C THR A 530 -2.02 26.90 7.91
N ASN A 531 -1.46 27.84 8.67
CA ASN A 531 -0.57 27.61 9.83
C ASN A 531 0.78 26.95 9.49
N PHE A 532 1.19 26.99 8.22
CA PHE A 532 2.55 26.66 7.79
C PHE A 532 3.19 27.88 7.07
N PRO A 533 4.48 28.21 7.27
CA PRO A 533 5.33 27.74 8.36
C PRO A 533 4.74 28.08 9.74
N ALA A 534 5.08 27.29 10.75
CA ALA A 534 4.67 27.55 12.12
C ALA A 534 5.15 28.94 12.60
N PRO A 535 4.33 29.72 13.30
CA PRO A 535 4.75 30.94 13.98
C PRO A 535 5.94 30.69 14.90
N ALA A 536 6.86 31.66 15.02
CA ALA A 536 8.10 31.46 15.76
C ALA A 536 7.92 31.06 17.25
N HIS A 537 6.79 31.44 17.85
CA HIS A 537 6.44 31.09 19.24
C HIS A 537 5.82 29.70 19.39
N GLU A 538 5.42 29.05 18.30
CA GLU A 538 4.92 27.67 18.28
C GLU A 538 6.05 26.65 17.99
N ILE A 539 7.23 27.12 17.59
CA ILE A 539 8.38 26.26 17.29
C ILE A 539 8.90 25.63 18.60
N ARG A 540 8.57 24.36 18.79
CA ARG A 540 9.12 23.50 19.84
C ARG A 540 10.66 23.48 19.81
N GLU A 541 11.27 23.60 20.98
CA GLU A 541 12.68 23.25 21.19
C GLU A 541 12.87 21.75 21.33
N PHE A 542 14.00 21.24 20.80
CA PHE A 542 14.35 19.82 20.86
C PHE A 542 15.64 19.63 21.65
N THR A 543 15.63 18.65 22.55
CA THR A 543 16.84 18.14 23.20
C THR A 543 17.75 17.45 22.18
N LEU A 544 19.00 17.19 22.59
CA LEU A 544 19.95 16.44 21.76
C LEU A 544 19.45 15.02 21.44
N ALA A 545 18.85 14.34 22.41
CA ALA A 545 18.34 12.98 22.25
C ALA A 545 17.17 12.93 21.25
N GLU A 546 16.16 13.79 21.41
CA GLU A 546 15.03 13.87 20.47
C GLU A 546 15.51 14.25 19.06
N THR A 547 16.50 15.14 18.96
CA THR A 547 17.10 15.51 17.67
C THR A 547 17.76 14.29 17.01
N GLN A 548 18.60 13.55 17.73
CA GLN A 548 19.25 12.34 17.23
C GLN A 548 18.23 11.27 16.80
N GLU A 549 17.15 11.09 17.57
CA GLU A 549 16.08 10.14 17.27
C GLU A 549 15.28 10.52 16.00
N ILE A 550 14.90 11.79 15.84
CA ILE A 550 14.22 12.29 14.63
C ILE A 550 15.12 12.13 13.40
N VAL A 551 16.39 12.52 13.53
CA VAL A 551 17.37 12.46 12.42
C VAL A 551 17.69 11.01 12.06
N TRP A 552 17.78 10.11 13.05
CA TRP A 552 17.88 8.67 12.83
C TRP A 552 16.66 8.13 12.08
N GLN A 553 15.44 8.48 12.49
CA GLN A 553 14.22 8.01 11.83
C GLN A 553 14.21 8.41 10.34
N VAL A 554 14.62 9.64 10.01
CA VAL A 554 14.74 10.11 8.62
C VAL A 554 15.83 9.36 7.84
N ALA A 555 17.01 9.14 8.46
CA ALA A 555 18.11 8.42 7.84
C ALA A 555 17.77 6.94 7.57
N GLU A 556 17.24 6.25 8.57
CA GLU A 556 16.85 4.85 8.51
C GLU A 556 15.69 4.63 7.51
N THR A 557 14.70 5.54 7.46
CA THR A 557 13.60 5.42 6.49
C THR A 557 14.11 5.59 5.06
N ASN A 558 14.97 6.59 4.81
CA ASN A 558 15.63 6.77 3.51
C ASN A 558 16.43 5.51 3.12
N PHE A 559 17.26 4.97 4.02
CA PHE A 559 18.05 3.76 3.81
C PHE A 559 17.17 2.55 3.42
N ARG A 560 16.05 2.33 4.13
CA ARG A 560 15.13 1.22 3.84
C ARG A 560 14.58 1.28 2.41
N PHE A 561 14.18 2.45 1.90
CA PHE A 561 13.71 2.58 0.51
C PHE A 561 14.83 2.50 -0.53
N GLU A 562 16.02 3.05 -0.26
CA GLU A 562 17.17 2.88 -1.14
C GLU A 562 17.56 1.41 -1.26
N PHE A 563 17.52 0.66 -0.15
CA PHE A 563 17.77 -0.78 -0.15
C PHE A 563 16.69 -1.57 -0.89
N VAL A 564 15.39 -1.24 -0.74
CA VAL A 564 14.30 -1.83 -1.55
C VAL A 564 14.56 -1.64 -3.05
N SER A 565 14.94 -0.42 -3.44
CA SER A 565 15.14 -0.06 -4.85
C SER A 565 16.41 -0.68 -5.42
N LEU A 566 17.47 -0.75 -4.61
CA LEU A 566 18.72 -1.42 -4.96
C LEU A 566 18.53 -2.94 -5.11
N ASP A 567 17.87 -3.62 -4.16
CA ASP A 567 17.58 -5.06 -4.28
C ASP A 567 16.74 -5.35 -5.53
N LYS A 568 15.71 -4.55 -5.80
CA LYS A 568 14.87 -4.69 -6.99
C LYS A 568 15.67 -4.52 -8.28
N ARG A 569 16.55 -3.51 -8.36
CA ARG A 569 17.42 -3.28 -9.53
C ARG A 569 18.48 -4.37 -9.69
N ALA A 570 19.08 -4.85 -8.60
CA ALA A 570 20.17 -5.84 -8.60
C ALA A 570 19.69 -7.28 -8.82
N SER A 571 18.57 -7.67 -8.21
CA SER A 571 17.99 -9.02 -8.33
C SER A 571 16.99 -9.15 -9.48
N ARG A 572 16.42 -8.02 -9.96
CA ARG A 572 15.28 -7.96 -10.88
C ARG A 572 14.00 -8.62 -10.35
N ARG A 573 13.88 -8.77 -9.02
CA ARG A 573 12.74 -9.38 -8.32
C ARG A 573 12.12 -8.37 -7.35
N MET A 574 10.81 -8.45 -7.12
CA MET A 574 10.15 -7.66 -6.09
C MET A 574 9.97 -8.50 -4.82
N ARG A 575 10.79 -8.24 -3.79
CA ARG A 575 10.97 -9.14 -2.62
C ARG A 575 10.74 -8.43 -1.28
N LEU A 576 9.70 -7.60 -1.22
CA LEU A 576 9.50 -6.64 -0.13
C LEU A 576 9.46 -7.28 1.28
N ALA A 577 8.90 -8.48 1.40
CA ALA A 577 8.87 -9.22 2.66
C ALA A 577 10.28 -9.64 3.13
N GLU A 578 11.10 -10.16 2.21
CA GLU A 578 12.48 -10.58 2.49
C GLU A 578 13.36 -9.36 2.82
N VAL A 579 13.14 -8.24 2.14
CA VAL A 579 13.80 -6.96 2.44
C VAL A 579 13.47 -6.46 3.85
N LYS A 580 12.21 -6.58 4.30
CA LYS A 580 11.82 -6.21 5.68
C LYS A 580 12.54 -7.05 6.75
N GLU A 581 12.92 -8.29 6.47
CA GLU A 581 13.71 -9.10 7.40
C GLU A 581 15.13 -8.56 7.63
N CYS A 582 15.65 -7.71 6.73
CA CYS A 582 16.96 -7.07 6.87
C CYS A 582 16.99 -5.93 7.91
N PHE A 583 15.83 -5.57 8.48
CA PHE A 583 15.70 -4.45 9.40
C PHE A 583 14.93 -4.80 10.68
N ALA A 584 15.27 -4.11 11.77
CA ALA A 584 14.52 -4.23 13.02
C ALA A 584 13.08 -3.75 12.84
N GLY A 585 12.14 -4.52 13.42
CA GLY A 585 10.70 -4.23 13.38
C GLY A 585 10.00 -4.62 12.08
N HIS A 586 10.73 -5.11 11.07
CA HIS A 586 10.16 -5.65 9.84
C HIS A 586 9.20 -4.71 9.08
N MET A 587 9.42 -3.41 9.20
CA MET A 587 8.63 -2.32 8.60
C MET A 587 9.52 -1.44 7.70
N LEU A 588 8.93 -0.59 6.85
CA LEU A 588 9.69 0.32 5.98
C LEU A 588 9.57 1.80 6.35
N VAL A 589 8.52 2.16 7.09
CA VAL A 589 8.19 3.52 7.57
C VAL A 589 7.60 3.43 8.97
N GLY A 590 7.39 4.58 9.63
CA GLY A 590 6.62 4.65 10.88
C GLY A 590 7.31 4.03 12.09
N MET A 591 8.64 3.87 12.03
CA MET A 591 9.43 3.27 13.11
C MET A 591 9.33 4.10 14.40
N PRO A 592 9.00 3.47 15.55
CA PRO A 592 9.10 4.10 16.86
C PRO A 592 10.53 4.58 17.16
N LEU A 593 10.66 5.71 17.86
CA LEU A 593 11.96 6.33 18.14
C LEU A 593 12.84 5.48 19.08
N GLU A 594 12.22 4.63 19.91
CA GLU A 594 12.93 3.69 20.78
C GLU A 594 13.72 2.63 19.99
N MET A 595 13.41 2.44 18.70
CA MET A 595 14.13 1.52 17.82
C MET A 595 15.49 2.04 17.33
N SER A 596 15.86 3.28 17.67
CA SER A 596 17.12 3.94 17.28
C SER A 596 18.41 3.20 17.66
N LYS A 597 18.33 2.17 18.52
CA LYS A 597 19.44 1.36 19.02
C LYS A 597 19.32 -0.11 18.64
N LEU A 598 18.42 -0.45 17.71
CA LEU A 598 18.13 -1.82 17.27
C LEU A 598 18.57 -2.03 15.82
N GLY A 599 18.59 -3.29 15.38
CA GLY A 599 18.91 -3.62 13.99
C GLY A 599 20.37 -3.31 13.67
N TRP A 600 20.59 -2.69 12.51
CA TRP A 600 21.89 -2.16 12.09
C TRP A 600 22.44 -1.08 13.05
N ALA A 601 21.59 -0.37 13.79
CA ALA A 601 22.00 0.66 14.76
C ALA A 601 22.39 0.12 16.15
N SER A 602 22.32 -1.20 16.39
CA SER A 602 22.75 -1.76 17.68
C SER A 602 24.27 -1.66 17.87
N THR A 603 24.71 -1.31 19.08
CA THR A 603 26.12 -1.35 19.49
C THR A 603 26.65 -2.78 19.56
N SER A 604 25.77 -3.77 19.77
CA SER A 604 26.11 -5.19 19.85
C SER A 604 26.27 -5.80 18.47
N LEU A 605 27.51 -6.17 18.12
CA LEU A 605 27.82 -6.90 16.87
C LEU A 605 26.95 -8.17 16.70
N LYS A 606 26.70 -8.90 17.80
CA LYS A 606 25.89 -10.13 17.78
C LYS A 606 24.43 -9.86 17.41
N GLU A 607 23.88 -8.71 17.81
CA GLU A 607 22.53 -8.28 17.42
C GLU A 607 22.50 -7.81 15.97
N ARG A 608 23.47 -6.97 15.55
CA ARG A 608 23.60 -6.54 14.14
C ARG A 608 23.74 -7.73 13.20
N HIS A 609 24.53 -8.74 13.58
CA HIS A 609 24.86 -9.88 12.73
C HIS A 609 23.62 -10.63 12.19
N VAL A 610 22.51 -10.66 12.93
CA VAL A 610 21.25 -11.26 12.43
C VAL A 610 20.74 -10.54 11.17
N TYR A 611 20.81 -9.21 11.16
CA TYR A 611 20.37 -8.36 10.05
C TYR A 611 21.41 -8.31 8.92
N VAL A 612 22.70 -8.34 9.26
CA VAL A 612 23.80 -8.55 8.29
C VAL A 612 23.61 -9.85 7.52
N MET A 613 23.25 -10.96 8.19
CA MET A 613 23.01 -12.26 7.57
C MET A 613 21.81 -12.27 6.62
N ARG A 614 20.70 -11.61 6.99
CA ARG A 614 19.52 -11.44 6.10
C ARG A 614 19.90 -10.62 4.86
N THR A 615 20.61 -9.52 5.06
CA THR A 615 21.11 -8.64 3.99
C THR A 615 22.04 -9.40 3.04
N ALA A 616 23.00 -10.13 3.59
CA ALA A 616 23.94 -10.97 2.84
C ALA A 616 23.22 -12.08 2.04
N THR A 617 22.13 -12.64 2.57
CA THR A 617 21.30 -13.65 1.88
C THR A 617 20.64 -13.07 0.62
N LEU A 618 20.09 -11.86 0.69
CA LEU A 618 19.52 -11.18 -0.49
C LEU A 618 20.59 -10.87 -1.55
N MET A 619 21.78 -10.47 -1.11
CA MET A 619 22.93 -10.13 -1.96
C MET A 619 23.48 -11.31 -2.78
N LEU A 620 23.14 -12.56 -2.44
CA LEU A 620 23.51 -13.73 -3.25
C LEU A 620 22.90 -13.69 -4.66
N ASP A 621 21.69 -13.14 -4.78
CA ASP A 621 20.96 -13.01 -6.05
C ASP A 621 21.33 -11.73 -6.83
N TRP A 622 22.24 -10.89 -6.32
CA TRP A 622 22.52 -9.57 -6.89
C TRP A 622 23.43 -9.64 -8.13
N THR A 623 22.89 -9.20 -9.27
CA THR A 623 23.62 -9.08 -10.54
C THR A 623 24.25 -7.69 -10.70
N THR A 624 25.31 -7.41 -9.94
CA THR A 624 26.05 -6.13 -10.02
C THR A 624 27.35 -6.23 -10.83
N LYS A 625 28.00 -5.09 -11.13
CA LYS A 625 29.33 -5.06 -11.78
C LYS A 625 30.43 -5.63 -10.88
N SER A 626 30.26 -5.57 -9.56
CA SER A 626 31.22 -6.08 -8.59
C SER A 626 30.90 -7.55 -8.30
N ALA A 627 31.93 -8.40 -8.26
CA ALA A 627 31.74 -9.79 -7.88
C ALA A 627 31.30 -9.88 -6.41
N CYS A 628 30.22 -10.60 -6.11
CA CYS A 628 29.79 -10.87 -4.73
C CYS A 628 30.95 -11.48 -3.93
N PRO A 629 31.40 -10.84 -2.82
CA PRO A 629 32.48 -11.33 -1.98
C PRO A 629 32.32 -12.79 -1.55
N SER A 630 33.43 -13.53 -1.44
CA SER A 630 33.42 -14.94 -1.04
C SER A 630 32.83 -15.17 0.34
N ILE A 631 33.06 -14.25 1.29
CA ILE A 631 32.49 -14.35 2.65
C ILE A 631 30.96 -14.23 2.68
N ILE A 632 30.35 -13.43 1.78
CA ILE A 632 28.89 -13.36 1.65
C ILE A 632 28.33 -14.69 1.15
N ARG A 633 29.00 -15.37 0.22
CA ARG A 633 28.56 -16.69 -0.30
C ARG A 633 28.48 -17.77 0.78
N ARG A 634 29.35 -17.70 1.80
CA ARG A 634 29.39 -18.63 2.94
C ARG A 634 28.15 -18.59 3.84
N VAL A 635 27.27 -17.59 3.68
CA VAL A 635 25.98 -17.52 4.38
C VAL A 635 25.07 -18.72 4.01
N ALA A 636 25.26 -19.31 2.83
CA ALA A 636 24.56 -20.54 2.43
C ALA A 636 24.94 -21.77 3.28
N ASP A 637 26.13 -21.80 3.90
CA ASP A 637 26.71 -22.99 4.54
C ASP A 637 26.06 -23.35 5.89
N ARG A 638 25.17 -22.50 6.43
CA ARG A 638 24.41 -22.69 7.69
C ARG A 638 25.24 -23.11 8.93
N ARG A 639 26.52 -22.75 8.96
CA ARG A 639 27.45 -23.01 10.08
C ARG A 639 27.46 -21.88 11.13
N PRO A 640 27.96 -22.13 12.35
CA PRO A 640 28.27 -21.07 13.31
C PRO A 640 29.31 -20.08 12.76
N TRP A 641 29.20 -18.83 13.22
CA TRP A 641 30.11 -17.73 12.90
C TRP A 641 30.92 -17.38 14.15
N SER A 642 32.24 -17.23 14.00
CA SER A 642 33.09 -16.65 15.04
C SER A 642 33.02 -15.12 15.00
N GLN A 643 33.40 -14.43 16.09
CA GLN A 643 33.28 -12.97 16.18
C GLN A 643 34.01 -12.25 15.03
N GLY A 644 35.26 -12.61 14.74
CA GLY A 644 36.02 -12.01 13.63
C GLY A 644 35.41 -12.30 12.25
N GLU A 645 34.68 -13.41 12.08
CA GLU A 645 33.93 -13.66 10.85
C GLU A 645 32.65 -12.83 10.76
N MET A 646 31.99 -12.52 11.89
CA MET A 646 30.86 -11.59 11.93
C MET A 646 31.30 -10.17 11.52
N GLU A 647 32.43 -9.70 12.06
CA GLU A 647 33.04 -8.40 11.72
C GLU A 647 33.44 -8.35 10.23
N ALA A 648 34.13 -9.38 9.74
CA ALA A 648 34.51 -9.45 8.33
C ALA A 648 33.30 -9.55 7.37
N LEU A 649 32.22 -10.22 7.77
CA LEU A 649 30.98 -10.25 6.98
C LEU A 649 30.30 -8.88 6.96
N GLU A 650 30.21 -8.19 8.10
CA GLU A 650 29.62 -6.84 8.19
C GLU A 650 30.36 -5.87 7.25
N ILE A 651 31.70 -5.85 7.30
CA ILE A 651 32.53 -5.03 6.42
C ILE A 651 32.28 -5.37 4.94
N ALA A 652 32.27 -6.66 4.58
CA ALA A 652 32.06 -7.09 3.20
C ALA A 652 30.64 -6.75 2.68
N VAL A 653 29.61 -6.83 3.52
CA VAL A 653 28.24 -6.44 3.19
C VAL A 653 28.14 -4.93 2.99
N CYS A 654 28.72 -4.12 3.88
CA CYS A 654 28.76 -2.66 3.75
C CYS A 654 29.50 -2.21 2.48
N GLN A 655 30.67 -2.79 2.18
CA GLN A 655 31.44 -2.51 0.96
C GLN A 655 30.69 -2.93 -0.31
N TYR A 656 30.04 -4.11 -0.31
CA TYR A 656 29.27 -4.57 -1.47
C TYR A 656 28.02 -3.72 -1.70
N TYR A 657 27.33 -3.33 -0.63
CA TYR A 657 26.18 -2.41 -0.65
C TYR A 657 26.55 -1.04 -1.24
N THR A 658 27.52 -0.34 -0.64
CA THR A 658 27.87 1.04 -1.03
C THR A 658 28.39 1.12 -2.47
N GLN A 659 29.19 0.14 -2.92
CA GLN A 659 29.63 0.08 -4.32
C GLN A 659 28.47 -0.26 -5.27
N ALA A 660 27.55 -1.16 -4.90
CA ALA A 660 26.38 -1.47 -5.71
C ALA A 660 25.43 -0.26 -5.87
N LEU A 661 25.21 0.48 -4.78
CA LEU A 661 24.43 1.71 -4.73
C LEU A 661 25.01 2.76 -5.70
N SER A 662 26.32 3.03 -5.60
CA SER A 662 27.08 3.91 -6.50
C SER A 662 26.97 3.49 -7.98
N ASN A 663 27.19 2.20 -8.25
CA ASN A 663 27.10 1.62 -9.61
C ASN A 663 25.71 1.82 -10.26
N MET A 664 24.65 1.98 -9.46
CA MET A 664 23.27 2.14 -9.90
C MET A 664 22.73 3.57 -9.79
N SER A 665 23.60 4.56 -9.54
CA SER A 665 23.28 6.00 -9.46
C SER A 665 22.31 6.44 -8.35
N ILE A 666 21.83 5.52 -7.51
CA ILE A 666 21.00 5.85 -6.33
C ILE A 666 21.84 6.74 -5.41
N SER A 667 21.19 7.69 -4.72
CA SER A 667 21.85 8.47 -3.69
C SER A 667 22.43 7.63 -2.55
N ALA A 668 23.33 8.23 -1.79
CA ALA A 668 23.89 7.67 -0.55
C ALA A 668 23.84 8.73 0.55
N TRP A 669 23.65 8.32 1.81
CA TRP A 669 23.25 9.21 2.91
C TRP A 669 24.16 9.28 4.15
N TYR A 670 25.00 8.27 4.41
CA TYR A 670 25.70 8.10 5.68
C TYR A 670 26.71 9.24 5.99
#